data_AF-A0A813SAV8-F1
#
_entry.id   AF-A0A813SAV8-F1
#
_cell.length_a   1.000
_cell.length_b   1.000
_cell.length_c   1.000
_cell.angle_alpha   90.00
_cell.angle_beta   90.00
_cell.angle_gamma   90.00
#
_symmetry.space_group_name_H-M   'P 1'
#
loop_
_entity.id
_entity.type
_entity.pdbx_description
1 polymer ?
#
loop_
_entity_poly.entity_id
_entity_poly.type
_entity_poly.pdbx_seq_one_letter_code
_entity_poly.pdbx_strand_id
1 'polypeptide(L)'
;MELSSIDEEQMNFICLYPDNEIEDLKTHLYKINNSFSFYTNIQSCIIFIELITNEKILLVTSDFYIPQILSHADIFHEVNFIYIYYSNKDQYKYMFHEDLNIVGIYDKISLLVFSIQEQIISINKQFYQWAFFNEENYLKRDLSKQSNDFLWIHLFHRVISQFPRDQQAKQQLIDCVRIYLKENFEEEYISNDALYCYRKNSSFQKMINKALQTKDIDRLYHLRYFLSDLSECLSREHQQIVESGEENFVFSQQMKLSKNEFNYLKENEEKLLIIKGFLFLNSLSKNFNTEFIQNKDLIDVILQIECNIKEMGNNHIFTDLTRLNEKEEVLFDLNTTFRLESIHQDKQIWLIKMIATNDGELIIKKYIEDTHRQIENVSISIIFGKLMCDMNEWNQSKKYFELLINNLSSNHEDLAWIEHSMGQVHHWKGEWNEARIFYDPAYDRMMKTEPIRIKDSALVLTNIGQILHLQGNYEESYEFHQKALTIIKQYYSPNHAYMANSLENIARIHRRRLKHDEALIVLQGALKIREEYYNDYHVDIAMNLNQIGNTLFYQGNHNDVLDYLNRAMSIYEKYYQSDNIYIVETLQTIAYLLCQQEKFDESFNIYQRILRMARNIYPSGHFIIAEILHGIANIRNEQGMYDESLKLYQQAVTMSMNYYSPAHLDIVCFLISIGDVQLHGKVNYEEALEVYQQALTMLETYYPSYSSYIANCLNRTGNVKKAQNQNNEALDYYNRALKFQEDYFSSDHIQLTPTITNIAHIFLTQGNYDDSLVLYERVLKIRQNKYPSDHVFISYSFNNNARVLKEKNNFDEAIQFH
;
A
#
# COMPACT_ATOMS: atom_id res chain seq x y z
N MET A 1 31.07 12.44 -17.04
CA MET A 1 31.26 13.90 -16.84
C MET A 1 29.93 14.45 -16.40
N GLU A 2 29.92 14.98 -15.18
CA GLU A 2 28.91 15.82 -14.54
C GLU A 2 27.46 15.31 -14.52
N LEU A 3 27.23 14.35 -13.62
CA LEU A 3 25.98 14.25 -12.86
C LEU A 3 26.23 14.95 -11.52
N SER A 4 25.70 16.17 -11.37
CA SER A 4 25.69 16.89 -10.10
C SER A 4 24.37 17.62 -9.93
N SER A 5 23.81 17.50 -8.72
CA SER A 5 22.57 18.07 -8.18
C SER A 5 21.26 17.35 -8.54
N ILE A 6 20.97 16.28 -7.79
CA ILE A 6 19.59 15.85 -7.50
C ILE A 6 19.41 16.04 -5.99
N ASP A 7 18.58 17.01 -5.61
CA ASP A 7 17.67 17.01 -4.43
C ASP A 7 17.12 18.41 -4.08
N GLU A 8 16.54 19.08 -5.08
CA GLU A 8 15.42 20.00 -4.91
C GLU A 8 14.18 19.58 -5.73
N GLU A 9 14.25 18.44 -6.43
CA GLU A 9 13.28 17.99 -7.45
C GLU A 9 12.12 17.18 -6.84
N GLN A 10 11.12 17.87 -6.30
CA GLN A 10 9.74 17.33 -6.35
C GLN A 10 8.72 18.35 -6.88
N MET A 11 9.16 19.56 -7.23
CA MET A 11 8.27 20.61 -7.68
C MET A 11 8.91 21.55 -8.72
N ASN A 12 8.28 21.67 -9.88
CA ASN A 12 8.59 22.65 -10.90
C ASN A 12 7.85 23.95 -10.64
N PHE A 13 8.60 25.06 -10.56
CA PHE A 13 8.08 26.39 -10.31
C PHE A 13 7.98 27.15 -11.65
N ILE A 14 6.76 27.43 -12.08
CA ILE A 14 6.48 28.09 -13.36
C ILE A 14 5.79 29.43 -13.09
N CYS A 15 6.21 30.48 -13.78
CA CYS A 15 5.54 31.77 -13.81
C CYS A 15 5.19 32.13 -15.27
N LEU A 16 3.90 32.11 -15.62
CA LEU A 16 3.38 32.55 -16.92
C LEU A 16 2.74 33.94 -16.78
N TYR A 17 3.46 34.99 -17.17
CA TYR A 17 3.05 36.37 -16.91
C TYR A 17 3.45 37.31 -18.08
N PRO A 18 2.65 38.35 -18.41
CA PRO A 18 2.97 39.26 -19.52
C PRO A 18 4.20 40.14 -19.20
N ASP A 19 5.02 40.43 -20.22
CA ASP A 19 6.32 41.12 -20.07
C ASP A 19 6.27 42.49 -19.36
N ASN A 20 5.15 43.21 -19.45
CA ASN A 20 5.09 44.61 -19.03
C ASN A 20 5.11 44.84 -17.49
N GLU A 21 5.01 43.78 -16.67
CA GLU A 21 4.93 43.88 -15.20
C GLU A 21 5.74 42.79 -14.46
N ILE A 22 6.59 42.03 -15.16
CA ILE A 22 7.18 40.80 -14.60
C ILE A 22 8.34 41.03 -13.63
N GLU A 23 9.04 42.18 -13.67
CA GLU A 23 10.27 42.37 -12.89
C GLU A 23 10.06 42.40 -11.36
N ASP A 24 8.99 43.05 -10.89
CA ASP A 24 8.70 43.12 -9.45
C ASP A 24 8.24 41.76 -8.92
N LEU A 25 7.36 41.08 -9.66
CA LEU A 25 6.92 39.72 -9.35
C LEU A 25 8.09 38.72 -9.37
N LYS A 26 8.95 38.79 -10.39
CA LYS A 26 10.15 37.95 -10.55
C LYS A 26 11.11 38.10 -9.38
N THR A 27 11.35 39.34 -8.93
CA THR A 27 12.21 39.61 -7.76
C THR A 27 11.65 38.98 -6.49
N HIS A 28 10.32 38.98 -6.31
CA HIS A 28 9.69 38.37 -5.14
C HIS A 28 9.61 36.85 -5.21
N LEU A 29 9.34 36.27 -6.39
CA LEU A 29 9.31 34.82 -6.60
C LEU A 29 10.70 34.19 -6.46
N TYR A 30 11.76 34.85 -6.94
CA TYR A 30 13.13 34.35 -6.72
C TYR A 30 13.55 34.36 -5.25
N LYS A 31 13.02 35.27 -4.42
CA LYS A 31 13.23 35.20 -2.96
C LYS A 31 12.57 33.97 -2.32
N ILE A 32 11.56 33.39 -2.97
CA ILE A 32 10.91 32.15 -2.53
C ILE A 32 11.72 30.94 -2.99
N ASN A 33 12.03 30.86 -4.29
CA ASN A 33 12.83 29.80 -4.87
C ASN A 33 13.57 30.31 -6.12
N ASN A 34 14.87 30.03 -6.23
CA ASN A 34 15.66 30.45 -7.38
C ASN A 34 15.38 29.63 -8.66
N SER A 35 14.63 28.53 -8.57
CA SER A 35 14.32 27.63 -9.69
C SER A 35 13.09 28.02 -10.53
N PHE A 36 12.47 29.19 -10.29
CA PHE A 36 11.33 29.64 -11.10
C PHE A 36 11.69 29.82 -12.58
N SER A 37 10.98 29.11 -13.45
CA SER A 37 10.99 29.27 -14.90
C SER A 37 9.93 30.29 -15.32
N PHE A 38 10.33 31.31 -16.07
CA PHE A 38 9.45 32.41 -16.48
C PHE A 38 9.10 32.30 -17.97
N TYR A 39 7.81 32.37 -18.28
CA TYR A 39 7.27 32.34 -19.63
C TYR A 39 6.38 33.55 -19.87
N THR A 40 6.50 34.14 -21.06
CA THR A 40 5.63 35.23 -21.54
C THR A 40 4.76 34.76 -22.70
N ASN A 41 4.94 33.51 -23.14
CA ASN A 41 4.17 32.86 -24.18
C ASN A 41 3.61 31.53 -23.65
N ILE A 42 2.30 31.35 -23.76
CA ILE A 42 1.62 30.14 -23.30
C ILE A 42 2.08 28.88 -24.05
N GLN A 43 2.42 28.97 -25.34
CA GLN A 43 2.90 27.81 -26.11
C GLN A 43 4.21 27.26 -25.57
N SER A 44 5.14 28.14 -25.15
CA SER A 44 6.39 27.72 -24.52
C SER A 44 6.16 27.13 -23.13
N CYS A 45 5.16 27.63 -22.40
CA CYS A 45 4.75 27.07 -21.11
C CYS A 45 4.12 25.68 -21.28
N ILE A 46 3.27 25.47 -22.28
CA ILE A 46 2.64 24.19 -22.60
C ILE A 46 3.70 23.14 -22.93
N ILE A 47 4.62 23.46 -23.85
CA ILE A 47 5.72 22.54 -24.22
C ILE A 47 6.53 22.14 -22.99
N PHE A 48 6.78 23.07 -22.06
CA PHE A 48 7.50 22.75 -20.83
C PHE A 48 6.70 21.85 -19.89
N ILE A 49 5.40 22.09 -19.73
CA ILE A 49 4.51 21.25 -18.90
C ILE A 49 4.47 19.81 -19.46
N GLU A 50 4.30 19.65 -20.78
CA GLU A 50 4.25 18.33 -21.44
C GLU A 50 5.58 17.54 -21.34
N LEU A 51 6.70 18.22 -21.09
CA LEU A 51 8.01 17.60 -20.91
C LEU A 51 8.27 17.11 -19.47
N ILE A 52 7.48 17.58 -18.50
CA ILE A 52 7.60 17.19 -17.10
C ILE A 52 6.88 15.85 -16.89
N THR A 53 7.58 14.86 -16.33
CA THR A 53 6.98 13.57 -15.97
C THR A 53 7.20 13.27 -14.49
N ASN A 54 6.14 12.90 -13.77
CA ASN A 54 6.16 12.51 -12.35
C ASN A 54 6.61 13.57 -11.33
N GLU A 55 6.55 14.87 -11.65
CA GLU A 55 6.85 15.96 -10.70
C GLU A 55 5.67 16.89 -10.51
N LYS A 56 5.55 17.50 -9.32
CA LYS A 56 4.46 18.46 -9.06
C LYS A 56 4.73 19.79 -9.78
N ILE A 57 3.72 20.46 -10.28
CA ILE A 57 3.83 21.76 -10.94
C ILE A 57 3.11 22.83 -10.12
N LEU A 58 3.84 23.89 -9.76
CA LEU A 58 3.28 25.14 -9.25
C LEU A 58 3.32 26.19 -10.35
N LEU A 59 2.16 26.69 -10.74
CA LEU A 59 2.02 27.74 -11.74
C LEU A 59 1.54 29.03 -11.09
N VAL A 60 2.30 30.10 -11.24
CA VAL A 60 1.86 31.48 -11.01
C VAL A 60 1.48 32.07 -12.36
N THR A 61 0.27 32.60 -12.50
CA THR A 61 -0.19 33.21 -13.74
C THR A 61 -1.00 34.49 -13.51
N SER A 62 -1.27 35.21 -14.60
CA SER A 62 -2.17 36.38 -14.59
C SER A 62 -3.54 36.02 -15.09
N ASP A 63 -4.49 36.88 -14.79
CA ASP A 63 -5.82 36.88 -15.38
C ASP A 63 -5.82 36.93 -16.92
N PHE A 64 -4.79 37.52 -17.53
CA PHE A 64 -4.62 37.60 -18.98
C PHE A 64 -4.58 36.22 -19.66
N TYR A 65 -3.95 35.21 -19.04
CA TYR A 65 -3.78 33.88 -19.64
C TYR A 65 -4.93 32.91 -19.35
N ILE A 66 -5.86 33.26 -18.46
CA ILE A 66 -6.93 32.34 -18.04
C ILE A 66 -7.78 31.82 -19.22
N PRO A 67 -8.25 32.64 -20.19
CA PRO A 67 -9.01 32.12 -21.33
C PRO A 67 -8.21 31.10 -22.16
N GLN A 68 -6.90 31.27 -22.25
CA GLN A 68 -6.00 30.42 -23.03
C GLN A 68 -5.62 29.14 -22.28
N ILE A 69 -5.54 29.21 -20.94
CA ILE A 69 -5.40 28.05 -20.05
C ILE A 69 -6.67 27.19 -20.14
N LEU A 70 -7.86 27.81 -20.10
CA LEU A 70 -9.14 27.10 -20.22
C LEU A 70 -9.31 26.42 -21.58
N SER A 71 -8.80 27.02 -22.67
CA SER A 71 -8.83 26.38 -24.00
C SER A 71 -7.88 25.18 -24.13
N HIS A 72 -7.01 24.94 -23.13
CA HIS A 72 -6.08 23.81 -23.05
C HIS A 72 -6.21 23.08 -21.70
N ALA A 73 -7.44 22.97 -21.18
CA ALA A 73 -7.71 22.41 -19.86
C ALA A 73 -7.09 21.02 -19.65
N ASP A 74 -7.11 20.16 -20.68
CA ASP A 74 -6.51 18.81 -20.66
C ASP A 74 -5.06 18.79 -20.18
N ILE A 75 -4.27 19.80 -20.54
CA ILE A 75 -2.85 19.94 -20.17
C ILE A 75 -2.71 20.57 -18.78
N PHE A 76 -3.51 21.61 -18.50
CA PHE A 76 -3.43 22.33 -17.23
C PHE A 76 -4.11 21.59 -16.06
N HIS A 77 -4.86 20.51 -16.32
CA HIS A 77 -5.29 19.55 -15.30
C HIS A 77 -4.10 18.85 -14.61
N GLU A 78 -2.98 18.70 -15.30
CA GLU A 78 -1.75 18.12 -14.75
C GLU A 78 -1.01 19.08 -13.81
N VAL A 79 -1.38 20.37 -13.82
CA VAL A 79 -0.81 21.37 -12.91
C VAL A 79 -1.45 21.26 -11.53
N ASN A 80 -0.62 21.02 -10.51
CA ASN A 80 -1.11 20.74 -9.15
C ASN A 80 -1.56 21.97 -8.39
N PHE A 81 -0.95 23.13 -8.63
CA PHE A 81 -1.24 24.35 -7.89
C PHE A 81 -1.20 25.56 -8.81
N ILE A 82 -2.35 26.18 -9.05
CA ILE A 82 -2.47 27.40 -9.87
C ILE A 82 -2.74 28.60 -8.96
N TYR A 83 -1.85 29.58 -9.02
CA TYR A 83 -1.96 30.86 -8.34
C TYR A 83 -2.22 31.95 -9.37
N ILE A 84 -3.25 32.75 -9.15
CA ILE A 84 -3.59 33.85 -10.04
C ILE A 84 -3.22 35.16 -9.36
N TYR A 85 -2.30 35.90 -9.94
CA TYR A 85 -1.94 37.25 -9.51
C TYR A 85 -2.48 38.27 -10.52
N TYR A 86 -3.22 39.27 -10.03
CA TYR A 86 -3.83 40.29 -10.89
C TYR A 86 -3.60 41.69 -10.31
N SER A 87 -3.34 42.66 -11.19
CA SER A 87 -3.07 44.05 -10.83
C SER A 87 -4.30 44.97 -10.88
N ASN A 88 -5.42 44.53 -11.48
CA ASN A 88 -6.60 45.37 -11.69
C ASN A 88 -7.91 44.80 -11.10
N LYS A 89 -8.58 45.57 -10.22
CA LYS A 89 -9.63 45.08 -9.30
C LYS A 89 -11.01 44.82 -9.92
N ASP A 90 -11.24 45.19 -11.17
CA ASP A 90 -12.60 45.35 -11.70
C ASP A 90 -13.11 44.25 -12.66
N GLN A 91 -12.44 43.09 -12.79
CA GLN A 91 -12.88 42.07 -13.77
C GLN A 91 -13.05 40.61 -13.34
N TYR A 92 -12.87 40.24 -12.06
CA TYR A 92 -13.02 38.83 -11.66
C TYR A 92 -14.02 38.61 -10.54
N LYS A 93 -15.27 38.29 -10.90
CA LYS A 93 -16.33 37.91 -9.94
C LYS A 93 -17.07 36.61 -10.27
N TYR A 94 -16.72 35.91 -11.35
CA TYR A 94 -17.47 34.73 -11.81
C TYR A 94 -16.60 33.65 -12.46
N MET A 95 -15.54 33.21 -11.79
CA MET A 95 -14.83 31.98 -12.20
C MET A 95 -14.36 31.19 -10.97
N PHE A 96 -15.23 30.29 -10.51
CA PHE A 96 -14.81 29.03 -9.91
C PHE A 96 -15.34 27.96 -10.85
N HIS A 97 -14.50 27.50 -11.78
CA HIS A 97 -14.77 26.27 -12.52
C HIS A 97 -14.20 25.11 -11.69
N GLU A 98 -15.01 24.08 -11.48
CA GLU A 98 -14.71 22.92 -10.62
C GLU A 98 -13.56 22.02 -11.15
N ASP A 99 -12.98 22.37 -12.30
CA ASP A 99 -12.08 21.51 -13.07
C ASP A 99 -10.57 21.83 -12.91
N LEU A 100 -10.17 23.03 -12.47
CA LEU A 100 -8.75 23.40 -12.31
C LEU A 100 -8.31 23.53 -10.85
N ASN A 101 -7.06 23.15 -10.56
CA ASN A 101 -6.46 23.21 -9.21
C ASN A 101 -6.04 24.64 -8.80
N ILE A 102 -6.98 25.60 -8.82
CA ILE A 102 -6.73 26.99 -8.42
C ILE A 102 -6.64 27.06 -6.90
N VAL A 103 -5.45 27.39 -6.38
CA VAL A 103 -5.19 27.51 -4.94
C VAL A 103 -5.69 28.84 -4.39
N GLY A 104 -5.52 29.92 -5.15
CA GLY A 104 -6.01 31.23 -4.74
C GLY A 104 -5.74 32.31 -5.78
N ILE A 105 -6.45 33.42 -5.59
CA ILE A 105 -6.39 34.60 -6.45
C ILE A 105 -6.00 35.79 -5.58
N TYR A 106 -4.95 36.53 -5.98
CA TYR A 106 -4.26 37.50 -5.14
C TYR A 106 -4.17 38.87 -5.83
N ASP A 107 -4.58 39.92 -5.11
CA ASP A 107 -4.47 41.33 -5.53
C ASP A 107 -3.23 42.04 -4.95
N LYS A 108 -2.44 41.32 -4.13
CA LYS A 108 -1.23 41.80 -3.48
C LYS A 108 -0.12 40.75 -3.56
N ILE A 109 1.06 41.15 -4.05
CA ILE A 109 2.25 40.29 -4.14
C ILE A 109 2.61 39.69 -2.77
N SER A 110 2.50 40.46 -1.68
CA SER A 110 2.82 39.94 -0.34
C SER A 110 1.93 38.79 0.12
N LEU A 111 0.64 38.79 -0.26
CA LEU A 111 -0.29 37.70 0.07
C LEU A 111 -0.08 36.49 -0.83
N LEU A 112 0.20 36.73 -2.12
CA LEU A 112 0.59 35.68 -3.07
C LEU A 112 1.84 34.95 -2.57
N VAL A 113 2.90 35.71 -2.25
CA VAL A 113 4.17 35.19 -1.74
C VAL A 113 3.95 34.41 -0.46
N PHE A 114 3.18 34.95 0.49
CA PHE A 114 2.87 34.27 1.74
C PHE A 114 2.13 32.94 1.51
N SER A 115 1.12 32.92 0.62
CA SER A 115 0.39 31.69 0.33
C SER A 115 1.24 30.67 -0.42
N ILE A 116 2.09 31.08 -1.35
CA ILE A 116 3.03 30.19 -2.02
C ILE A 116 4.01 29.61 -0.98
N GLN A 117 4.53 30.43 -0.06
CA GLN A 117 5.38 29.96 1.03
C GLN A 117 4.65 28.98 1.94
N GLU A 118 3.42 29.26 2.36
CA GLU A 118 2.59 28.35 3.15
C GLU A 118 2.30 27.06 2.41
N GLN A 119 2.09 27.10 1.09
CA GLN A 119 1.87 25.92 0.28
C GLN A 119 3.14 25.12 0.08
N ILE A 120 4.29 25.76 -0.13
CA ILE A 120 5.60 25.09 -0.15
C ILE A 120 5.83 24.45 1.22
N ILE A 121 5.57 25.16 2.31
CA ILE A 121 5.63 24.62 3.68
C ILE A 121 4.64 23.47 3.85
N SER A 122 3.43 23.54 3.28
CA SER A 122 2.38 22.52 3.36
C SER A 122 2.60 21.31 2.46
N ILE A 123 3.31 21.47 1.35
CA ILE A 123 3.77 20.38 0.50
C ILE A 123 5.01 19.75 1.13
N ASN A 124 5.80 20.58 1.83
CA ASN A 124 6.90 20.17 2.71
C ASN A 124 6.42 19.71 4.12
N LYS A 125 5.11 19.72 4.41
CA LYS A 125 4.53 19.11 5.63
C LYS A 125 4.41 17.61 5.33
N GLN A 126 4.97 16.65 6.08
CA GLN A 126 5.59 16.66 7.41
C GLN A 126 6.56 15.47 7.48
N PHE A 127 7.86 15.70 7.38
CA PHE A 127 8.77 14.83 8.13
C PHE A 127 8.70 15.32 9.56
N TYR A 128 7.76 14.79 10.35
CA TYR A 128 7.86 14.98 11.79
C TYR A 128 9.24 14.49 12.19
N GLN A 129 10.02 15.39 12.80
CA GLN A 129 11.29 15.05 13.41
C GLN A 129 11.10 13.90 14.43
N TRP A 130 9.89 13.72 14.92
CA TRP A 130 9.48 12.73 15.92
C TRP A 130 8.85 11.51 15.24
N ALA A 131 9.36 10.32 15.57
CA ALA A 131 8.73 9.04 15.26
C ALA A 131 8.28 8.38 16.57
N PHE A 132 6.97 8.11 16.70
CA PHE A 132 6.40 7.58 17.94
C PHE A 132 6.23 6.06 17.90
N PHE A 133 6.24 5.46 19.08
CA PHE A 133 5.97 4.05 19.31
C PHE A 133 5.05 3.85 20.52
N ASN A 134 4.00 3.04 20.35
CA ASN A 134 3.08 2.72 21.44
C ASN A 134 3.58 1.47 22.20
N GLU A 135 3.94 1.63 23.47
CA GLU A 135 4.44 0.54 24.33
C GLU A 135 3.47 -0.62 24.49
N GLU A 136 2.15 -0.39 24.41
CA GLU A 136 1.19 -1.50 24.46
C GLU A 136 1.39 -2.50 23.32
N ASN A 137 1.94 -2.04 22.19
CA ASN A 137 2.27 -2.90 21.07
C ASN A 137 3.43 -3.85 21.42
N TYR A 138 4.44 -3.33 22.13
CA TYR A 138 5.62 -4.10 22.53
C TYR A 138 5.24 -5.30 23.40
N LEU A 139 4.26 -5.21 24.29
CA LEU A 139 3.94 -6.31 25.20
C LEU A 139 3.00 -7.37 24.59
N LYS A 140 2.10 -6.97 23.68
CA LYS A 140 0.96 -7.82 23.27
C LYS A 140 1.03 -8.35 21.84
N ARG A 141 1.98 -7.89 21.03
CA ARG A 141 1.98 -8.11 19.57
C ARG A 141 3.28 -8.75 19.08
N ASP A 142 3.17 -9.48 17.97
CA ASP A 142 4.30 -9.84 17.12
C ASP A 142 4.78 -8.57 16.41
N LEU A 143 5.99 -8.12 16.76
CA LEU A 143 6.52 -6.87 16.22
C LEU A 143 6.97 -7.00 14.77
N SER A 144 7.23 -8.21 14.26
CA SER A 144 7.61 -8.43 12.85
C SER A 144 6.49 -8.06 11.86
N LYS A 145 5.28 -7.83 12.35
CA LYS A 145 4.12 -7.35 11.59
C LYS A 145 3.88 -5.85 11.74
N GLN A 146 4.68 -5.17 12.55
CA GLN A 146 4.63 -3.72 12.74
C GLN A 146 5.76 -3.06 11.97
N SER A 147 5.44 -1.99 11.25
CA SER A 147 6.42 -1.22 10.49
C SER A 147 6.16 0.27 10.71
N ASN A 148 7.20 1.01 11.09
CA ASN A 148 7.16 2.46 11.31
C ASN A 148 8.57 3.05 11.33
N ASP A 149 8.65 4.38 11.32
CA ASP A 149 9.92 5.10 11.35
C ASP A 149 10.73 4.87 12.64
N PHE A 150 10.08 4.53 13.76
CA PHE A 150 10.76 4.23 15.01
C PHE A 150 11.64 2.98 14.86
N LEU A 151 11.08 1.89 14.32
CA LEU A 151 11.82 0.67 14.02
C LEU A 151 12.91 0.91 12.97
N TRP A 152 12.61 1.75 11.97
CA TRP A 152 13.54 2.06 10.87
C TRP A 152 14.82 2.71 11.41
N ILE A 153 14.71 3.77 12.22
CA ILE A 153 15.89 4.51 12.72
C ILE A 153 16.77 3.62 13.60
N HIS A 154 16.16 2.85 14.49
CA HIS A 154 16.92 1.95 15.36
C HIS A 154 17.61 0.81 14.59
N LEU A 155 16.94 0.19 13.62
CA LEU A 155 17.57 -0.85 12.79
C LEU A 155 18.67 -0.25 11.91
N PHE A 156 18.44 0.93 11.32
CA PHE A 156 19.45 1.64 10.54
C PHE A 156 20.72 1.89 11.37
N HIS A 157 20.58 2.37 12.60
CA HIS A 157 21.70 2.54 13.53
C HIS A 157 22.50 1.24 13.76
N ARG A 158 21.84 0.07 13.79
CA ARG A 158 22.57 -1.22 13.89
C ARG A 158 23.25 -1.60 12.58
N VAL A 159 22.55 -1.46 11.46
CA VAL A 159 23.05 -1.84 10.14
C VAL A 159 24.25 -0.99 9.71
N ILE A 160 24.29 0.28 10.08
CA ILE A 160 25.37 1.18 9.63
C ILE A 160 26.76 0.71 10.05
N SER A 161 26.85 0.08 11.23
CA SER A 161 28.08 -0.50 11.75
C SER A 161 28.55 -1.74 10.97
N GLN A 162 27.64 -2.39 10.24
CA GLN A 162 27.91 -3.57 9.42
C GLN A 162 28.33 -3.22 7.99
N PHE A 163 28.08 -1.99 7.53
CA PHE A 163 28.47 -1.60 6.18
C PHE A 163 29.99 -1.51 6.01
N PRO A 164 30.52 -1.74 4.79
CA PRO A 164 31.95 -1.65 4.54
C PRO A 164 32.50 -0.24 4.79
N ARG A 165 33.58 -0.16 5.58
CA ARG A 165 34.34 1.08 5.91
C ARG A 165 35.74 1.05 5.29
N ASP A 166 35.79 0.79 4.00
CA ASP A 166 37.02 0.78 3.22
C ASP A 166 37.37 2.16 2.63
N GLN A 167 38.46 2.23 1.87
CA GLN A 167 38.89 3.48 1.21
C GLN A 167 37.85 3.98 0.20
N GLN A 168 37.12 3.07 -0.46
CA GLN A 168 36.04 3.44 -1.37
C GLN A 168 34.90 4.13 -0.63
N ALA A 169 34.50 3.62 0.53
CA ALA A 169 33.53 4.25 1.41
C ALA A 169 33.97 5.66 1.85
N LYS A 170 35.26 5.82 2.19
CA LYS A 170 35.81 7.13 2.55
C LYS A 170 35.76 8.12 1.37
N GLN A 171 36.10 7.67 0.16
CA GLN A 171 36.00 8.51 -1.04
C GLN A 171 34.55 8.89 -1.38
N GLN A 172 33.62 7.94 -1.25
CA GLN A 172 32.18 8.17 -1.46
C GLN A 172 31.61 9.21 -0.49
N LEU A 173 32.00 9.16 0.79
CA LEU A 173 31.68 10.19 1.78
C LEU A 173 32.16 11.56 1.30
N ILE A 174 33.44 11.65 0.95
CA ILE A 174 34.10 12.86 0.48
C ILE A 174 33.38 13.47 -0.74
N ASP A 175 33.08 12.65 -1.75
CA ASP A 175 32.44 13.10 -2.98
C ASP A 175 31.01 13.59 -2.70
N CYS A 176 30.28 12.86 -1.85
CA CYS A 176 28.94 13.23 -1.42
C CYS A 176 28.93 14.60 -0.72
N VAL A 177 29.87 14.84 0.19
CA VAL A 177 29.99 16.12 0.92
C VAL A 177 30.42 17.25 -0.01
N ARG A 178 31.36 17.01 -0.92
CA ARG A 178 31.84 18.00 -1.90
C ARG A 178 30.71 18.50 -2.79
N ILE A 179 29.87 17.59 -3.30
CA ILE A 179 28.73 17.95 -4.16
C ILE A 179 27.75 18.85 -3.41
N TYR A 180 27.51 18.59 -2.13
CA TYR A 180 26.50 19.32 -1.35
C TYR A 180 27.02 20.65 -0.77
N LEU A 181 28.20 20.66 -0.16
CA LEU A 181 28.73 21.82 0.55
C LEU A 181 29.66 22.71 -0.30
N LYS A 182 30.19 22.21 -1.43
CA LYS A 182 31.18 22.92 -2.26
C LYS A 182 32.41 23.40 -1.46
N GLU A 183 32.79 22.65 -0.42
CA GLU A 183 33.91 22.96 0.49
C GLU A 183 35.02 21.90 0.42
N ASN A 184 36.25 22.26 0.84
CA ASN A 184 37.40 21.35 0.92
C ASN A 184 37.31 20.40 2.14
N PHE A 185 36.33 19.49 2.13
CA PHE A 185 36.16 18.49 3.20
C PHE A 185 37.29 17.43 3.23
N GLU A 186 37.93 17.16 2.09
CA GLU A 186 38.96 16.12 1.92
C GLU A 186 40.22 16.31 2.78
N GLU A 187 40.68 17.55 2.94
CA GLU A 187 41.94 17.83 3.63
C GLU A 187 41.80 17.81 5.16
N GLU A 188 40.56 17.84 5.68
CA GLU A 188 40.27 17.98 7.11
C GLU A 188 39.69 16.72 7.78
N TYR A 189 39.27 15.69 7.04
CA TYR A 189 38.54 14.56 7.64
C TYR A 189 39.43 13.43 8.20
N ILE A 190 39.44 13.32 9.53
CA ILE A 190 40.08 12.24 10.31
C ILE A 190 39.00 11.51 11.12
N SER A 191 38.99 10.18 11.10
CA SER A 191 37.95 9.37 11.75
C SER A 191 37.74 9.66 13.24
N ASN A 192 38.81 9.99 13.97
CA ASN A 192 38.70 10.33 15.39
C ASN A 192 38.06 11.71 15.65
N ASP A 193 37.95 12.56 14.63
CA ASP A 193 37.44 13.93 14.73
C ASP A 193 36.01 14.06 14.19
N ALA A 194 35.29 12.96 13.94
CA ALA A 194 33.94 12.98 13.38
C ALA A 194 32.96 13.87 14.18
N LEU A 195 33.07 13.85 15.51
CA LEU A 195 32.30 14.71 16.41
C LEU A 195 32.60 16.20 16.21
N TYR A 196 33.87 16.56 16.04
CA TYR A 196 34.29 17.92 15.74
C TYR A 196 33.81 18.37 14.36
N CYS A 197 33.93 17.51 13.35
CA CYS A 197 33.43 17.77 11.99
C CYS A 197 31.91 17.97 11.98
N TYR A 198 31.15 17.13 12.70
CA TYR A 198 29.70 17.31 12.85
C TYR A 198 29.39 18.68 13.46
N ARG A 199 30.08 19.04 14.55
CA ARG A 199 29.84 20.30 15.28
C ARG A 199 30.20 21.55 14.47
N LYS A 200 31.32 21.54 13.76
CA LYS A 200 31.89 22.73 13.07
C LYS A 200 30.98 23.25 11.96
N ASN A 201 30.25 22.37 11.27
CA ASN A 201 29.54 22.72 10.04
C ASN A 201 28.02 22.51 10.15
N SER A 202 27.26 23.59 10.40
CA SER A 202 25.80 23.53 10.50
C SER A 202 25.11 23.04 9.23
N SER A 203 25.69 23.30 8.06
CA SER A 203 25.14 22.84 6.78
C SER A 203 25.32 21.33 6.62
N PHE A 204 26.45 20.79 7.08
CA PHE A 204 26.69 19.36 7.12
C PHE A 204 25.74 18.63 8.08
N GLN A 205 25.48 19.20 9.27
CA GLN A 205 24.48 18.67 10.21
C GLN A 205 23.08 18.61 9.57
N LYS A 206 22.67 19.71 8.93
CA LYS A 206 21.38 19.80 8.23
C LYS A 206 21.29 18.77 7.12
N MET A 207 22.36 18.54 6.36
CA MET A 207 22.41 17.53 5.30
C MET A 207 22.18 16.13 5.86
N ILE A 208 22.92 15.75 6.92
CA ILE A 208 22.81 14.43 7.57
C ILE A 208 21.40 14.24 8.15
N ASN A 209 20.92 15.22 8.93
CA ASN A 209 19.61 15.12 9.57
C ASN A 209 18.48 15.12 8.54
N LYS A 210 18.60 15.89 7.44
CA LYS A 210 17.65 15.83 6.33
C LYS A 210 17.64 14.42 5.71
N ALA A 211 18.80 13.84 5.44
CA ALA A 211 18.90 12.50 4.87
C ALA A 211 18.24 11.43 5.76
N LEU A 212 18.39 11.54 7.09
CA LEU A 212 17.75 10.66 8.06
C LEU A 212 16.23 10.87 8.14
N GLN A 213 15.78 12.13 8.14
CA GLN A 213 14.35 12.47 8.13
C GLN A 213 13.64 11.95 6.88
N THR A 214 14.28 12.09 5.72
CA THR A 214 13.75 11.66 4.42
C THR A 214 14.04 10.18 4.12
N LYS A 215 14.80 9.49 4.98
CA LYS A 215 15.28 8.11 4.77
C LYS A 215 15.98 7.93 3.42
N ASP A 216 16.78 8.92 3.04
CA ASP A 216 17.52 8.90 1.77
C ASP A 216 18.67 7.88 1.85
N ILE A 217 18.35 6.63 1.51
CA ILE A 217 19.26 5.50 1.68
C ILE A 217 20.53 5.64 0.85
N ASP A 218 20.46 6.26 -0.33
CA ASP A 218 21.62 6.46 -1.19
C ASP A 218 22.61 7.40 -0.51
N ARG A 219 22.14 8.57 -0.05
CA ARG A 219 22.98 9.53 0.66
C ARG A 219 23.48 8.95 1.98
N LEU A 220 22.63 8.29 2.76
CA LEU A 220 23.01 7.65 4.01
C LEU A 220 24.08 6.56 3.80
N TYR A 221 24.00 5.79 2.72
CA TYR A 221 25.00 4.82 2.37
C TYR A 221 26.34 5.48 2.00
N HIS A 222 26.34 6.58 1.25
CA HIS A 222 27.58 7.32 0.98
C HIS A 222 28.18 7.95 2.24
N LEU A 223 27.33 8.33 3.20
CA LEU A 223 27.74 8.88 4.51
C LEU A 223 28.09 7.82 5.55
N ARG A 224 27.95 6.51 5.25
CA ARG A 224 28.15 5.41 6.20
C ARG A 224 29.47 5.46 6.94
N TYR A 225 30.53 5.90 6.27
CA TYR A 225 31.86 5.99 6.87
C TYR A 225 31.87 7.00 8.01
N PHE A 226 31.33 8.19 7.75
CA PHE A 226 31.21 9.27 8.72
C PHE A 226 30.26 8.93 9.85
N LEU A 227 29.08 8.39 9.52
CA LEU A 227 28.05 8.09 10.51
C LEU A 227 28.53 6.99 11.48
N SER A 228 29.25 5.98 10.99
CA SER A 228 29.87 4.96 11.85
C SER A 228 31.01 5.54 12.70
N ASP A 229 31.86 6.42 12.15
CA ASP A 229 32.88 7.13 12.93
C ASP A 229 32.22 7.99 14.03
N LEU A 230 31.13 8.67 13.71
CA LEU A 230 30.40 9.53 14.65
C LEU A 230 29.78 8.72 15.79
N SER A 231 29.08 7.62 15.50
CA SER A 231 28.52 6.74 16.53
C SER A 231 29.61 6.10 17.42
N GLU A 232 30.77 5.73 16.85
CA GLU A 232 31.92 5.25 17.64
C GLU A 232 32.54 6.34 18.52
N CYS A 233 32.64 7.58 18.03
CA CYS A 233 33.08 8.71 18.84
C CYS A 233 32.11 8.98 19.99
N LEU A 234 30.81 9.00 19.73
CA LEU A 234 29.77 9.17 20.76
C LEU A 234 29.82 8.06 21.81
N SER A 235 30.03 6.81 21.39
CA SER A 235 30.19 5.68 22.30
C SER A 235 31.39 5.83 23.24
N ARG A 236 32.56 6.25 22.71
CA ARG A 236 33.77 6.49 23.51
C ARG A 236 33.60 7.61 24.53
N GLU A 237 33.02 8.72 24.12
CA GLU A 237 32.80 9.86 25.01
C GLU A 237 31.74 9.55 26.08
N HIS A 238 30.68 8.81 25.73
CA HIS A 238 29.69 8.35 26.70
C HIS A 238 30.30 7.48 27.80
N GLN A 239 31.25 6.59 27.47
CA GLN A 239 31.96 5.78 28.49
C GLN A 239 32.66 6.65 29.54
N GLN A 240 33.23 7.79 29.14
CA GLN A 240 33.86 8.73 30.08
C GLN A 240 32.85 9.43 31.00
N ILE A 241 31.59 9.57 30.59
CA ILE A 241 30.51 10.10 31.45
C ILE A 241 30.15 9.07 32.51
N VAL A 242 29.98 7.80 32.11
CA VAL A 242 29.73 6.69 33.04
C VAL A 242 30.85 6.57 34.07
N GLU A 243 32.11 6.70 33.65
CA GLU A 243 33.27 6.69 34.55
C GLU A 243 33.32 7.88 35.50
N SER A 244 32.73 9.02 35.15
CA SER A 244 32.74 10.22 36.01
C SER A 244 31.83 10.14 37.24
N GLY A 245 30.90 9.18 37.28
CA GLY A 245 30.04 8.90 38.43
C GLY A 245 28.84 9.84 38.61
N GLU A 246 28.61 10.78 37.70
CA GLU A 246 27.37 11.57 37.64
C GLU A 246 26.23 10.72 37.06
N GLU A 247 25.06 10.74 37.71
CA GLU A 247 23.98 9.80 37.40
C GLU A 247 22.78 10.44 36.70
N ASN A 248 22.45 11.70 37.04
CA ASN A 248 21.25 12.37 36.55
C ASN A 248 21.61 13.68 35.86
N PHE A 249 21.14 13.83 34.62
CA PHE A 249 21.34 15.01 33.79
C PHE A 249 20.00 15.57 33.37
N VAL A 250 19.88 16.90 33.35
CA VAL A 250 18.69 17.59 32.86
C VAL A 250 19.12 18.63 31.85
N PHE A 251 18.70 18.44 30.61
CA PHE A 251 18.96 19.37 29.52
C PHE A 251 17.70 20.17 29.22
N SER A 252 17.87 21.46 28.91
CA SER A 252 16.74 22.33 28.57
C SER A 252 17.10 23.21 27.40
N GLN A 253 16.24 23.22 26.38
CA GLN A 253 16.38 24.09 25.22
C GLN A 253 15.05 24.77 24.91
N GLN A 254 15.12 26.08 24.68
CA GLN A 254 14.00 26.83 24.13
C GLN A 254 13.97 26.68 22.61
N MET A 255 12.80 26.35 22.06
CA MET A 255 12.58 26.21 20.63
C MET A 255 11.16 26.65 20.23
N LYS A 256 10.93 26.78 18.92
CA LYS A 256 9.61 27.09 18.35
C LYS A 256 9.13 25.90 17.53
N LEU A 257 7.89 25.47 17.76
CA LEU A 257 7.24 24.40 16.99
C LEU A 257 6.12 24.97 16.14
N SER A 258 5.87 24.37 14.97
CA SER A 258 4.63 24.64 14.26
C SER A 258 3.42 24.13 15.05
N LYS A 259 2.24 24.71 14.81
CA LYS A 259 0.99 24.28 15.46
C LYS A 259 0.69 22.79 15.24
N ASN A 260 1.03 22.27 14.06
CA ASN A 260 0.82 20.87 13.73
C ASN A 260 1.80 19.95 14.46
N GLU A 261 3.09 20.28 14.51
CA GLU A 261 4.09 19.50 15.26
C GLU A 261 3.76 19.46 16.75
N PHE A 262 3.34 20.59 17.31
CA PHE A 262 2.90 20.68 18.69
C PHE A 262 1.67 19.79 18.96
N ASN A 263 0.65 19.87 18.10
CA ASN A 263 -0.53 19.01 18.23
C ASN A 263 -0.16 17.52 18.09
N TYR A 264 0.74 17.18 17.18
CA TYR A 264 1.22 15.81 17.00
C TYR A 264 1.95 15.27 18.23
N LEU A 265 2.79 16.09 18.88
CA LEU A 265 3.39 15.75 20.17
C LEU A 265 2.31 15.56 21.24
N LYS A 266 1.32 16.46 21.30
CA LYS A 266 0.23 16.41 22.28
C LYS A 266 -0.68 15.19 22.13
N GLU A 267 -0.98 14.76 20.92
CA GLU A 267 -1.77 13.54 20.63
C GLU A 267 -1.02 12.25 20.99
N ASN A 268 0.29 12.33 21.21
CA ASN A 268 1.17 11.21 21.50
C ASN A 268 1.85 11.32 22.87
N GLU A 269 1.27 12.10 23.79
CA GLU A 269 1.66 12.14 25.20
C GLU A 269 1.69 10.71 25.79
N GLU A 270 2.63 10.46 26.70
CA GLU A 270 2.91 9.15 27.33
C GLU A 270 3.51 8.07 26.42
N LYS A 271 3.67 8.33 25.10
CA LYS A 271 4.28 7.36 24.17
C LYS A 271 5.81 7.49 24.14
N LEU A 272 6.47 6.45 23.64
CA LEU A 272 7.86 6.52 23.26
C LEU A 272 8.00 7.27 21.95
N LEU A 273 9.13 7.95 21.79
CA LEU A 273 9.53 8.59 20.56
C LEU A 273 11.02 8.47 20.32
N ILE A 274 11.39 8.57 19.05
CA ILE A 274 12.76 8.77 18.59
C ILE A 274 12.80 10.01 17.71
N ILE A 275 13.96 10.63 17.67
CA ILE A 275 14.23 11.76 16.79
C ILE A 275 14.85 11.20 15.51
N LYS A 276 14.30 11.56 14.36
CA LYS A 276 14.81 11.15 13.03
C LYS A 276 16.08 11.93 12.68
N GLY A 277 17.14 11.82 13.48
CA GLY A 277 18.32 12.68 13.38
C GLY A 277 19.09 12.73 14.70
N PHE A 278 20.32 13.22 14.63
CA PHE A 278 21.05 13.55 15.86
C PHE A 278 20.46 14.82 16.46
N LEU A 279 20.18 14.81 17.77
CA LEU A 279 19.67 15.97 18.48
C LEU A 279 20.84 16.72 19.13
N PHE A 280 21.12 17.90 18.61
CA PHE A 280 22.10 18.83 19.16
C PHE A 280 21.39 19.86 20.04
N LEU A 281 21.70 19.87 21.33
CA LEU A 281 21.16 20.83 22.30
C LEU A 281 22.26 21.77 22.80
N ASN A 282 21.92 23.06 22.88
CA ASN A 282 22.69 24.01 23.68
C ASN A 282 22.06 24.04 25.07
N SER A 283 22.78 23.56 26.08
CA SER A 283 22.41 23.73 27.48
C SER A 283 22.48 25.23 27.78
N LEU A 284 21.32 25.87 27.85
CA LEU A 284 21.22 27.25 28.31
C LEU A 284 20.75 27.19 29.76
N SER A 285 21.68 27.54 30.65
CA SER A 285 21.47 27.87 32.05
C SER A 285 20.17 28.67 32.29
N LYS A 286 19.61 28.48 33.50
CA LYS A 286 18.32 28.91 34.10
C LYS A 286 17.76 30.33 33.83
N ASN A 287 18.40 31.17 33.02
CA ASN A 287 17.97 32.53 32.71
C ASN A 287 17.43 32.64 31.28
N PHE A 288 16.14 32.38 31.11
CA PHE A 288 15.42 32.64 29.86
C PHE A 288 15.30 34.16 29.66
N ASN A 289 16.01 34.73 28.68
CA ASN A 289 15.88 36.15 28.33
C ASN A 289 14.53 36.40 27.66
N THR A 290 13.70 37.21 28.32
CA THR A 290 12.31 37.53 27.99
C THR A 290 12.19 38.65 26.95
N GLU A 291 12.58 38.41 25.69
CA GLU A 291 12.17 39.25 24.56
C GLU A 291 11.69 38.38 23.40
N PHE A 292 10.37 38.10 23.38
CA PHE A 292 9.73 37.32 22.33
C PHE A 292 9.24 38.22 21.18
N ILE A 293 9.71 37.95 19.97
CA ILE A 293 9.00 38.38 18.75
C ILE A 293 7.83 37.40 18.56
N GLN A 294 6.61 37.86 18.84
CA GLN A 294 5.39 37.08 18.66
C GLN A 294 5.16 36.78 17.18
N ASN A 295 5.27 35.51 16.81
CA ASN A 295 4.76 34.99 15.54
C ASN A 295 3.50 34.18 15.86
N LYS A 296 2.36 34.53 15.26
CA LYS A 296 1.05 33.91 15.58
C LYS A 296 0.95 32.44 15.15
N ASP A 297 1.86 31.98 14.29
CA ASP A 297 1.80 30.65 13.67
C ASP A 297 2.78 29.63 14.30
N LEU A 298 3.60 30.06 15.25
CA LEU A 298 4.56 29.22 15.97
C LEU A 298 4.25 29.21 17.47
N ILE A 299 4.48 28.05 18.10
CA ILE A 299 4.30 27.84 19.53
C ILE A 299 5.67 27.82 20.19
N ASP A 300 5.87 28.73 21.16
CA ASP A 300 7.06 28.76 21.98
C ASP A 300 7.05 27.61 22.99
N VAL A 301 8.12 26.81 22.97
CA VAL A 301 8.26 25.59 23.76
C VAL A 301 9.62 25.57 24.46
N ILE A 302 9.65 25.07 25.70
CA ILE A 302 10.86 24.59 26.36
C ILE A 302 10.84 23.07 26.29
N LEU A 303 11.85 22.49 25.66
CA LEU A 303 12.11 21.06 25.66
C LEU A 303 13.02 20.74 26.83
N GLN A 304 12.52 19.96 27.79
CA GLN A 304 13.29 19.48 28.94
C GLN A 304 13.51 17.98 28.79
N ILE A 305 14.76 17.54 28.81
CA ILE A 305 15.14 16.13 28.69
C ILE A 305 15.84 15.70 29.97
N GLU A 306 15.29 14.70 30.64
CA GLU A 306 15.87 14.07 31.82
C GLU A 306 16.56 12.76 31.42
N CYS A 307 17.82 12.59 31.81
CA CYS A 307 18.61 11.40 31.54
C CYS A 307 19.12 10.81 32.85
N ASN A 308 18.84 9.53 33.09
CA ASN A 308 19.34 8.78 34.24
C ASN A 308 20.24 7.64 33.76
N ILE A 309 21.56 7.79 33.93
CA ILE A 309 22.56 6.85 33.41
C ILE A 309 22.39 5.44 34.02
N LYS A 310 21.97 5.33 35.29
CA LYS A 310 21.74 4.02 35.92
C LYS A 310 20.60 3.24 35.28
N GLU A 311 19.51 3.92 34.93
CA GLU A 311 18.35 3.30 34.29
C GLU A 311 18.62 2.98 32.82
N MET A 312 19.48 3.77 32.16
CA MET A 312 19.88 3.61 30.77
C MET A 312 20.87 2.46 30.54
N GLY A 313 21.65 2.07 31.56
CA GLY A 313 22.61 0.97 31.49
C GLY A 313 23.83 1.29 30.62
N ASN A 314 24.39 0.29 29.93
CA ASN A 314 25.59 0.46 29.09
C ASN A 314 25.29 1.07 27.70
N ASN A 315 24.06 1.49 27.43
CA ASN A 315 23.67 1.97 26.11
C ASN A 315 24.06 3.45 25.93
N HIS A 316 24.84 3.70 24.87
CA HIS A 316 25.32 5.03 24.51
C HIS A 316 24.17 5.84 23.92
N ILE A 317 23.82 6.95 24.59
CA ILE A 317 22.61 7.72 24.26
C ILE A 317 22.94 9.20 24.04
N PHE A 318 23.88 9.76 24.79
CA PHE A 318 24.33 11.13 24.57
C PHE A 318 25.78 11.33 25.00
N THR A 319 26.38 12.39 24.48
CA THR A 319 27.68 12.90 24.88
C THR A 319 27.56 14.35 25.30
N ASP A 320 28.17 14.67 26.45
CA ASP A 320 28.37 16.03 26.92
C ASP A 320 29.65 16.62 26.32
N LEU A 321 29.49 17.63 25.47
CA LEU A 321 30.58 18.30 24.74
C LEU A 321 31.19 19.46 25.53
N THR A 322 30.70 19.75 26.75
CA THR A 322 31.30 20.75 27.66
C THR A 322 32.78 20.48 27.93
N ARG A 323 33.20 19.21 27.97
CA ARG A 323 34.60 18.84 28.24
C ARG A 323 35.54 19.22 27.09
N LEU A 324 34.98 19.46 25.90
CA LEU A 324 35.71 19.85 24.69
C LEU A 324 35.68 21.37 24.42
N ASN A 325 34.94 22.18 25.21
CA ASN A 325 34.87 23.66 25.08
C ASN A 325 34.10 24.37 26.23
N GLU A 326 34.26 25.68 26.39
CA GLU A 326 33.54 26.50 27.40
C GLU A 326 32.01 26.66 27.19
N LYS A 327 31.39 25.97 26.21
CA LYS A 327 29.95 26.03 25.94
C LYS A 327 29.29 24.73 26.36
N GLU A 328 28.18 24.84 27.10
CA GLU A 328 27.37 23.68 27.48
C GLU A 328 26.58 23.17 26.27
N GLU A 329 27.09 22.14 25.60
CA GLU A 329 26.52 21.56 24.39
C GLU A 329 26.41 20.04 24.56
N VAL A 330 25.29 19.46 24.13
CA VAL A 330 25.02 18.02 24.23
C VAL A 330 24.55 17.49 22.88
N LEU A 331 25.05 16.31 22.51
CA LEU A 331 24.63 15.60 21.31
C LEU A 331 24.06 14.23 21.69
N PHE A 332 22.81 13.99 21.32
CA PHE A 332 22.17 12.69 21.44
C PHE A 332 22.38 11.85 20.17
N ASP A 333 22.61 10.56 20.37
CA ASP A 333 22.80 9.58 19.30
C ASP A 333 21.47 9.24 18.63
N LEU A 334 21.54 8.69 17.41
CA LEU A 334 20.40 8.34 16.57
C LEU A 334 19.47 7.33 17.21
N ASN A 335 20.01 6.41 18.00
CA ASN A 335 19.26 5.34 18.67
C ASN A 335 18.63 5.79 20.00
N THR A 336 18.68 7.08 20.34
CA THR A 336 18.11 7.57 21.60
C THR A 336 16.60 7.49 21.60
N THR A 337 16.04 6.72 22.54
CA THR A 337 14.61 6.69 22.79
C THR A 337 14.24 7.62 23.94
N PHE A 338 13.20 8.42 23.73
CA PHE A 338 12.61 9.28 24.75
C PHE A 338 11.17 8.86 25.05
N ARG A 339 10.77 8.90 26.31
CA ARG A 339 9.36 8.85 26.72
C ARG A 339 8.86 10.28 26.84
N LEU A 340 7.78 10.61 26.12
CA LEU A 340 7.13 11.90 26.23
C LEU A 340 6.28 11.94 27.50
N GLU A 341 6.84 12.45 28.59
CA GLU A 341 6.23 12.35 29.92
C GLU A 341 5.02 13.28 30.07
N SER A 342 5.17 14.56 29.74
CA SER A 342 4.07 15.50 29.85
C SER A 342 4.24 16.73 28.97
N ILE A 343 3.12 17.30 28.54
CA ILE A 343 3.06 18.60 27.86
C ILE A 343 2.08 19.51 28.61
N HIS A 344 2.63 20.53 29.28
CA HIS A 344 1.81 21.49 30.02
C HIS A 344 2.27 22.92 29.79
N GLN A 345 1.33 23.85 29.92
CA GLN A 345 1.59 25.27 29.70
C GLN A 345 2.02 25.94 31.00
N ASP A 346 3.17 26.62 30.99
CA ASP A 346 3.60 27.52 32.05
C ASP A 346 3.62 28.96 31.53
N LYS A 347 2.64 29.76 31.97
CA LYS A 347 2.39 31.14 31.48
C LYS A 347 2.15 31.17 29.96
N GLN A 348 3.08 31.76 29.18
CA GLN A 348 2.99 31.91 27.72
C GLN A 348 3.82 30.86 26.96
N ILE A 349 4.53 29.97 27.65
CA ILE A 349 5.43 28.98 27.05
C ILE A 349 4.94 27.58 27.42
N TRP A 350 5.05 26.65 26.48
CA TRP A 350 4.75 25.24 26.75
C TRP A 350 6.00 24.50 27.21
N LEU A 351 5.90 23.73 28.28
CA LEU A 351 6.96 22.82 28.72
C LEU A 351 6.66 21.42 28.17
N ILE A 352 7.58 20.88 27.38
CA ILE A 352 7.58 19.51 26.91
C ILE A 352 8.64 18.76 27.68
N LYS A 353 8.22 17.82 28.54
CA LYS A 353 9.12 16.98 29.32
C LYS A 353 9.30 15.63 28.65
N MET A 354 10.56 15.22 28.51
CA MET A 354 10.94 13.93 27.98
C MET A 354 11.94 13.25 28.91
N ILE A 355 11.86 11.93 29.00
CA ILE A 355 12.79 11.10 29.77
C ILE A 355 13.52 10.19 28.79
N ALA A 356 14.86 10.18 28.79
CA ALA A 356 15.63 9.24 28.00
C ALA A 356 15.50 7.83 28.59
N THR A 357 15.24 6.82 27.75
CA THR A 357 14.96 5.44 28.18
C THR A 357 15.71 4.41 27.34
N ASN A 358 15.79 3.18 27.84
CA ASN A 358 16.36 2.04 27.11
C ASN A 358 15.31 1.17 26.39
N ASP A 359 14.05 1.62 26.34
CA ASP A 359 12.95 0.80 25.83
C ASP A 359 13.12 0.48 24.33
N GLY A 360 13.72 1.39 23.54
CA GLY A 360 13.97 1.16 22.11
C GLY A 360 14.86 -0.04 21.81
N GLU A 361 15.91 -0.27 22.60
CA GLU A 361 16.79 -1.44 22.41
C GLU A 361 16.05 -2.75 22.69
N LEU A 362 15.21 -2.77 23.73
CA LEU A 362 14.37 -3.92 24.08
C LEU A 362 13.35 -4.21 22.97
N ILE A 363 12.72 -3.15 22.43
CA ILE A 363 11.77 -3.24 21.32
C ILE A 363 12.44 -3.83 20.08
N ILE A 364 13.64 -3.38 19.75
CA ILE A 364 14.34 -3.80 18.53
C ILE A 364 14.86 -5.22 18.65
N LYS A 365 15.39 -5.58 19.83
CA LYS A 365 15.74 -6.97 20.12
C LYS A 365 14.52 -7.88 19.95
N LYS A 366 13.37 -7.50 20.50
CA LYS A 366 12.12 -8.25 20.30
C LYS A 366 11.72 -8.32 18.82
N TYR A 367 11.78 -7.21 18.08
CA TYR A 367 11.47 -7.20 16.64
C TYR A 367 12.34 -8.17 15.84
N ILE A 368 13.64 -8.20 16.13
CA ILE A 368 14.59 -9.13 15.50
C ILE A 368 14.27 -10.58 15.89
N GLU A 369 14.01 -10.86 17.17
CA GLU A 369 13.63 -12.19 17.66
C GLU A 369 12.32 -12.70 17.04
N ASP A 370 11.29 -11.86 16.98
CA ASP A 370 10.00 -12.17 16.36
C ASP A 370 10.17 -12.42 14.84
N THR A 371 11.01 -11.63 14.17
CA THR A 371 11.35 -11.85 12.75
C THR A 371 12.09 -13.18 12.55
N HIS A 372 12.99 -13.54 13.47
CA HIS A 372 13.71 -14.81 13.41
C HIS A 372 12.85 -16.05 13.65
N ARG A 373 11.76 -15.93 14.43
CA ARG A 373 10.77 -17.01 14.57
C ARG A 373 10.09 -17.35 13.25
N GLN A 374 10.01 -16.39 12.34
CA GLN A 374 9.52 -16.63 10.99
C GLN A 374 10.68 -17.10 10.12
N ILE A 375 11.77 -16.33 10.07
CA ILE A 375 12.88 -16.55 9.16
C ILE A 375 14.20 -16.75 9.92
N GLU A 376 14.59 -18.01 10.10
CA GLU A 376 15.77 -18.36 10.89
C GLU A 376 17.09 -17.90 10.22
N ASN A 377 18.04 -17.41 11.03
CA ASN A 377 19.41 -17.08 10.62
C ASN A 377 19.53 -16.06 9.46
N VAL A 378 18.68 -15.03 9.48
CA VAL A 378 18.72 -13.88 8.56
C VAL A 378 19.51 -12.72 9.18
N SER A 379 20.44 -12.11 8.45
CA SER A 379 21.21 -10.98 8.99
C SER A 379 20.33 -9.74 9.23
N ILE A 380 20.75 -8.89 10.18
CA ILE A 380 20.06 -7.63 10.51
C ILE A 380 19.94 -6.72 9.28
N SER A 381 20.93 -6.78 8.37
CA SER A 381 20.90 -6.06 7.10
C SER A 381 19.69 -6.47 6.24
N ILE A 382 19.41 -7.77 6.10
CA ILE A 382 18.22 -8.24 5.38
C ILE A 382 16.93 -7.86 6.12
N ILE A 383 16.91 -7.96 7.45
CA ILE A 383 15.76 -7.56 8.27
C ILE A 383 15.41 -6.08 8.05
N PHE A 384 16.41 -5.21 7.95
CA PHE A 384 16.22 -3.79 7.67
C PHE A 384 15.67 -3.53 6.27
N GLY A 385 16.19 -4.23 5.26
CA GLY A 385 15.62 -4.17 3.91
C GLY A 385 14.17 -4.66 3.85
N LYS A 386 13.85 -5.75 4.56
CA LYS A 386 12.48 -6.26 4.70
C LYS A 386 11.57 -5.23 5.38
N LEU A 387 12.04 -4.56 6.44
CA LEU A 387 11.25 -3.50 7.10
C LEU A 387 10.86 -2.41 6.10
N MET A 388 11.76 -1.98 5.23
CA MET A 388 11.43 -1.00 4.18
C MET A 388 10.36 -1.53 3.21
N CYS A 389 10.40 -2.82 2.84
CA CYS A 389 9.31 -3.44 2.07
C CYS A 389 7.97 -3.38 2.83
N ASP A 390 7.97 -3.73 4.12
CA ASP A 390 6.79 -3.74 4.99
C ASP A 390 6.25 -2.33 5.28
N MET A 391 7.04 -1.27 5.02
CA MET A 391 6.64 0.14 5.04
C MET A 391 6.12 0.65 3.69
N ASN A 392 6.05 -0.21 2.66
CA ASN A 392 5.76 0.14 1.26
C ASN A 392 6.83 1.04 0.58
N GLU A 393 8.05 1.05 1.11
CA GLU A 393 9.18 1.82 0.56
C GLU A 393 9.98 1.00 -0.46
N TRP A 394 9.28 0.37 -1.41
CA TRP A 394 9.86 -0.61 -2.34
C TRP A 394 11.02 -0.05 -3.17
N ASN A 395 10.98 1.24 -3.54
CA ASN A 395 12.08 1.89 -4.26
C ASN A 395 13.34 2.04 -3.39
N GLN A 396 13.19 2.44 -2.13
CA GLN A 396 14.32 2.56 -1.21
C GLN A 396 14.87 1.17 -0.85
N SER A 397 13.99 0.20 -0.60
CA SER A 397 14.39 -1.19 -0.38
C SER A 397 15.13 -1.79 -1.57
N LYS A 398 14.69 -1.53 -2.81
CA LYS A 398 15.39 -1.96 -4.03
C LYS A 398 16.82 -1.44 -4.04
N LYS A 399 16.98 -0.12 -3.92
CA LYS A 399 18.29 0.56 -3.92
C LYS A 399 19.19 0.01 -2.82
N TYR A 400 18.64 -0.16 -1.61
CA TYR A 400 19.35 -0.75 -0.48
C TYR A 400 19.91 -2.14 -0.80
N PHE A 401 19.09 -3.04 -1.33
CA PHE A 401 19.54 -4.39 -1.67
C PHE A 401 20.50 -4.41 -2.86
N GLU A 402 20.36 -3.52 -3.85
CA GLU A 402 21.34 -3.35 -4.93
C GLU A 402 22.71 -2.93 -4.38
N LEU A 403 22.74 -2.01 -3.41
CA LEU A 403 23.97 -1.60 -2.72
C LEU A 403 24.60 -2.77 -1.95
N LEU A 404 23.80 -3.64 -1.32
CA LEU A 404 24.32 -4.84 -0.66
C LEU A 404 24.89 -5.83 -1.69
N ILE A 405 24.14 -6.20 -2.73
CA ILE A 405 24.58 -7.17 -3.75
C ILE A 405 25.92 -6.75 -4.36
N ASN A 406 26.08 -5.48 -4.71
CA ASN A 406 27.28 -4.97 -5.38
C ASN A 406 28.55 -5.05 -4.53
N ASN A 407 28.43 -5.17 -3.21
CA ASN A 407 29.56 -5.22 -2.28
C ASN A 407 29.81 -6.62 -1.70
N LEU A 408 28.98 -7.61 -2.05
CA LEU A 408 29.11 -8.98 -1.55
C LEU A 408 29.82 -9.88 -2.56
N SER A 409 30.58 -10.84 -2.04
CA SER A 409 31.16 -11.89 -2.90
C SER A 409 30.06 -12.83 -3.42
N SER A 410 30.29 -13.47 -4.56
CA SER A 410 29.33 -14.39 -5.19
C SER A 410 28.93 -15.60 -4.32
N ASN A 411 29.71 -15.87 -3.27
CA ASN A 411 29.53 -16.99 -2.34
C ASN A 411 29.10 -16.53 -0.94
N HIS A 412 28.68 -15.27 -0.79
CA HIS A 412 28.24 -14.75 0.49
C HIS A 412 26.95 -15.45 0.98
N GLU A 413 26.90 -15.81 2.25
CA GLU A 413 25.81 -16.62 2.83
C GLU A 413 24.43 -15.94 2.78
N ASP A 414 24.42 -14.61 2.79
CA ASP A 414 23.20 -13.78 2.70
C ASP A 414 22.71 -13.56 1.27
N LEU A 415 23.49 -13.90 0.24
CA LEU A 415 23.16 -13.56 -1.15
C LEU A 415 21.82 -14.15 -1.58
N ALA A 416 21.52 -15.39 -1.19
CA ALA A 416 20.24 -16.03 -1.48
C ALA A 416 19.05 -15.30 -0.85
N TRP A 417 19.22 -14.76 0.36
CA TRP A 417 18.18 -13.98 1.04
C TRP A 417 18.00 -12.60 0.44
N ILE A 418 19.10 -11.96 0.00
CA ILE A 418 19.04 -10.66 -0.66
C ILE A 418 18.37 -10.80 -2.04
N GLU A 419 18.73 -11.82 -2.82
CA GLU A 419 18.04 -12.16 -4.07
C GLU A 419 16.54 -12.44 -3.81
N HIS A 420 16.20 -13.27 -2.83
CA HIS A 420 14.80 -13.48 -2.44
C HIS A 420 14.08 -12.19 -2.06
N SER A 421 14.73 -11.29 -1.32
CA SER A 421 14.13 -10.01 -0.88
C SER A 421 13.95 -9.03 -2.05
N MET A 422 14.90 -8.99 -3.00
CA MET A 422 14.75 -8.27 -4.27
C MET A 422 13.56 -8.82 -5.08
N GLY A 423 13.42 -10.15 -5.14
CA GLY A 423 12.25 -10.80 -5.72
C GLY A 423 10.94 -10.33 -5.08
N GLN A 424 10.91 -10.16 -3.75
CA GLN A 424 9.73 -9.61 -3.05
C GLN A 424 9.46 -8.16 -3.43
N VAL A 425 10.48 -7.31 -3.47
CA VAL A 425 10.34 -5.90 -3.87
C VAL A 425 9.69 -5.79 -5.26
N HIS A 426 10.19 -6.54 -6.23
CA HIS A 426 9.64 -6.57 -7.59
C HIS A 426 8.22 -7.17 -7.62
N HIS A 427 7.97 -8.22 -6.84
CA HIS A 427 6.64 -8.82 -6.71
C HIS A 427 5.60 -7.79 -6.22
N TRP A 428 5.91 -7.04 -5.16
CA TRP A 428 5.00 -6.02 -4.60
C TRP A 428 4.76 -4.84 -5.54
N LYS A 429 5.72 -4.52 -6.41
CA LYS A 429 5.55 -3.52 -7.47
C LYS A 429 4.69 -4.00 -8.65
N GLY A 430 4.40 -5.29 -8.74
CA GLY A 430 3.74 -5.92 -9.90
C GLY A 430 4.70 -6.26 -11.04
N GLU A 431 6.02 -6.14 -10.83
CA GLU A 431 7.08 -6.47 -11.80
C GLU A 431 7.42 -7.96 -11.70
N TRP A 432 6.46 -8.83 -12.05
CA TRP A 432 6.53 -10.28 -11.76
C TRP A 432 7.61 -11.03 -12.52
N ASN A 433 7.92 -10.62 -13.74
CA ASN A 433 8.98 -11.24 -14.53
C ASN A 433 10.36 -10.88 -13.95
N GLU A 434 10.53 -9.64 -13.53
CA GLU A 434 11.71 -9.15 -12.82
C GLU A 434 11.86 -9.85 -11.48
N ALA A 435 10.76 -10.08 -10.75
CA ALA A 435 10.79 -10.84 -9.51
C ALA A 435 11.33 -12.27 -9.71
N ARG A 436 10.98 -12.94 -10.82
CA ARG A 436 11.49 -14.27 -11.18
C ARG A 436 12.99 -14.28 -11.44
N ILE A 437 13.55 -13.20 -12.02
CA ILE A 437 15.00 -13.06 -12.24
C ILE A 437 15.77 -13.17 -10.91
N PHE A 438 15.17 -12.78 -9.79
CA PHE A 438 15.78 -12.90 -8.47
C PHE A 438 15.36 -14.16 -7.71
N TYR A 439 14.10 -14.59 -7.81
CA TYR A 439 13.64 -15.79 -7.12
C TYR A 439 14.27 -17.08 -7.65
N ASP A 440 14.44 -17.22 -8.96
CA ASP A 440 14.96 -18.46 -9.54
C ASP A 440 16.42 -18.72 -9.08
N PRO A 441 17.34 -17.73 -9.12
CA PRO A 441 18.68 -17.86 -8.51
C PRO A 441 18.65 -18.06 -6.99
N ALA A 442 17.79 -17.34 -6.26
CA ALA A 442 17.68 -17.49 -4.81
C ALA A 442 17.33 -18.93 -4.42
N TYR A 443 16.35 -19.52 -5.12
CA TYR A 443 15.96 -20.92 -4.95
C TYR A 443 17.14 -21.86 -5.24
N ASP A 444 17.81 -21.67 -6.38
CA ASP A 444 18.94 -22.50 -6.77
C ASP A 444 20.08 -22.45 -5.74
N ARG A 445 20.41 -21.27 -5.21
CA ARG A 445 21.43 -21.12 -4.16
C ARG A 445 21.01 -21.80 -2.87
N MET A 446 19.77 -21.60 -2.41
CA MET A 446 19.26 -22.26 -1.20
C MET A 446 19.31 -23.79 -1.32
N MET A 447 19.16 -24.33 -2.54
CA MET A 447 19.19 -25.77 -2.78
C MET A 447 20.59 -26.36 -3.00
N LYS A 448 21.57 -25.56 -3.48
CA LYS A 448 22.84 -26.09 -4.01
C LYS A 448 24.11 -25.48 -3.40
N THR A 449 24.03 -24.28 -2.82
CA THR A 449 25.20 -23.54 -2.32
C THR A 449 25.29 -23.65 -0.80
N GLU A 450 26.50 -23.84 -0.28
CA GLU A 450 26.73 -23.86 1.17
C GLU A 450 26.65 -22.44 1.77
N PRO A 451 25.95 -22.23 2.91
CA PRO A 451 25.22 -23.25 3.67
C PRO A 451 23.92 -23.68 2.96
N ILE A 452 23.69 -25.00 2.85
CA ILE A 452 22.48 -25.53 2.21
C ILE A 452 21.24 -25.17 3.05
N ARG A 453 20.26 -24.50 2.41
CA ARG A 453 19.05 -23.91 3.02
C ARG A 453 17.77 -24.50 2.43
N ILE A 454 17.68 -25.82 2.29
CA ILE A 454 16.51 -26.51 1.71
C ILE A 454 15.21 -26.10 2.41
N LYS A 455 15.22 -25.91 3.73
CA LYS A 455 14.04 -25.47 4.48
C LYS A 455 13.55 -24.06 4.08
N ASP A 456 14.46 -23.16 3.70
CA ASP A 456 14.17 -21.75 3.40
C ASP A 456 13.65 -21.61 1.95
N SER A 457 14.04 -22.54 1.07
CA SER A 457 13.61 -22.55 -0.35
C SER A 457 12.10 -22.68 -0.52
N ALA A 458 11.39 -23.20 0.49
CA ALA A 458 9.93 -23.24 0.52
C ALA A 458 9.27 -21.85 0.45
N LEU A 459 9.93 -20.80 0.97
CA LEU A 459 9.44 -19.42 0.90
C LEU A 459 9.54 -18.87 -0.52
N VAL A 460 10.66 -19.15 -1.18
CA VAL A 460 10.87 -18.78 -2.58
C VAL A 460 9.83 -19.48 -3.46
N LEU A 461 9.60 -20.78 -3.28
CA LEU A 461 8.57 -21.52 -4.00
C LEU A 461 7.16 -20.97 -3.73
N THR A 462 6.87 -20.57 -2.50
CA THR A 462 5.58 -19.96 -2.16
C THR A 462 5.38 -18.63 -2.89
N ASN A 463 6.41 -17.78 -2.96
CA ASN A 463 6.32 -16.50 -3.66
C ASN A 463 6.25 -16.66 -5.18
N ILE A 464 6.99 -17.63 -5.75
CA ILE A 464 6.85 -17.99 -7.17
C ILE A 464 5.43 -18.49 -7.46
N GLY A 465 4.88 -19.34 -6.59
CA GLY A 465 3.50 -19.82 -6.68
C GLY A 465 2.48 -18.67 -6.65
N GLN A 466 2.69 -17.66 -5.81
CA GLN A 466 1.85 -16.45 -5.78
C GLN A 466 1.95 -15.62 -7.06
N ILE A 467 3.15 -15.42 -7.60
CA ILE A 467 3.33 -14.77 -8.90
C ILE A 467 2.58 -15.51 -10.00
N LEU A 468 2.72 -16.83 -10.06
CA LEU A 468 2.03 -17.66 -11.05
C LEU A 468 0.51 -17.54 -10.89
N HIS A 469 0.01 -17.48 -9.65
CA HIS A 469 -1.41 -17.22 -9.38
C HIS A 469 -1.85 -15.86 -9.92
N LEU A 470 -1.09 -14.79 -9.66
CA LEU A 470 -1.38 -13.44 -10.15
C LEU A 470 -1.27 -13.34 -11.68
N GLN A 471 -0.43 -14.14 -12.32
CA GLN A 471 -0.33 -14.23 -13.78
C GLN A 471 -1.47 -15.05 -14.41
N GLY A 472 -2.31 -15.70 -13.61
CA GLY A 472 -3.37 -16.61 -14.06
C GLY A 472 -2.91 -18.04 -14.35
N ASN A 473 -1.64 -18.38 -14.09
CA ASN A 473 -1.08 -19.73 -14.24
C ASN A 473 -1.41 -20.60 -13.00
N TYR A 474 -2.70 -20.80 -12.74
CA TYR A 474 -3.20 -21.41 -11.50
C TYR A 474 -2.76 -22.87 -11.29
N GLU A 475 -2.60 -23.65 -12.36
CA GLU A 475 -2.17 -25.05 -12.27
C GLU A 475 -0.69 -25.16 -11.89
N GLU A 476 0.19 -24.38 -12.52
CA GLU A 476 1.60 -24.30 -12.13
C GLU A 476 1.74 -23.73 -10.71
N SER A 477 0.98 -22.68 -10.38
CA SER A 477 0.91 -22.13 -9.02
C SER A 477 0.60 -23.22 -7.98
N TYR A 478 -0.38 -24.08 -8.27
CA TYR A 478 -0.74 -25.21 -7.39
C TYR A 478 0.43 -26.17 -7.19
N GLU A 479 1.16 -26.54 -8.26
CA GLU A 479 2.34 -27.41 -8.15
C GLU A 479 3.45 -26.79 -7.28
N PHE A 480 3.72 -25.49 -7.44
CA PHE A 480 4.73 -24.79 -6.64
C PHE A 480 4.33 -24.73 -5.16
N HIS A 481 3.07 -24.45 -4.84
CA HIS A 481 2.58 -24.50 -3.46
C HIS A 481 2.61 -25.91 -2.87
N GLN A 482 2.35 -26.96 -3.66
CA GLN A 482 2.50 -28.34 -3.22
C GLN A 482 3.97 -28.71 -2.93
N LYS A 483 4.90 -28.28 -3.79
CA LYS A 483 6.35 -28.47 -3.57
C LYS A 483 6.79 -27.77 -2.29
N ALA A 484 6.39 -26.50 -2.10
CA ALA A 484 6.66 -25.75 -0.87
C ALA A 484 6.10 -26.47 0.36
N LEU A 485 4.84 -26.90 0.32
CA LEU A 485 4.20 -27.63 1.41
C LEU A 485 4.91 -28.96 1.74
N THR A 486 5.46 -29.65 0.73
CA THR A 486 6.22 -30.89 0.91
C THR A 486 7.50 -30.63 1.70
N ILE A 487 8.26 -29.59 1.32
CA ILE A 487 9.46 -29.17 2.07
C ILE A 487 9.07 -28.76 3.49
N ILE A 488 8.01 -27.97 3.65
CA ILE A 488 7.56 -27.50 4.97
C ILE A 488 7.24 -28.67 5.90
N LYS A 489 6.49 -29.66 5.42
CA LYS A 489 6.15 -30.87 6.19
C LYS A 489 7.36 -31.71 6.59
N GLN A 490 8.44 -31.65 5.81
CA GLN A 490 9.65 -32.42 6.08
C GLN A 490 10.55 -31.76 7.12
N TYR A 491 10.64 -30.42 7.13
CA TYR A 491 11.64 -29.69 7.91
C TYR A 491 11.09 -28.84 9.06
N TYR A 492 9.81 -28.46 9.04
CA TYR A 492 9.18 -27.66 10.09
C TYR A 492 8.20 -28.48 10.93
N SER A 493 7.89 -28.00 12.14
CA SER A 493 6.86 -28.61 12.97
C SER A 493 5.49 -28.59 12.28
N PRO A 494 4.61 -29.57 12.52
CA PRO A 494 3.28 -29.63 11.90
C PRO A 494 2.40 -28.38 12.11
N ASN A 495 2.67 -27.61 13.17
CA ASN A 495 1.91 -26.40 13.50
C ASN A 495 2.63 -25.11 13.05
N HIS A 496 3.66 -25.20 12.22
CA HIS A 496 4.41 -24.01 11.79
C HIS A 496 3.56 -23.10 10.88
N ALA A 497 3.64 -21.78 11.06
CA ALA A 497 2.85 -20.80 10.31
C ALA A 497 2.99 -20.91 8.77
N TYR A 498 4.16 -21.34 8.28
CA TYR A 498 4.37 -21.59 6.85
C TYR A 498 3.45 -22.67 6.26
N MET A 499 3.07 -23.67 7.06
CA MET A 499 2.09 -24.66 6.61
C MET A 499 0.74 -24.00 6.36
N ALA A 500 0.29 -23.10 7.25
CA ALA A 500 -0.94 -22.35 7.06
C ALA A 500 -0.88 -21.43 5.83
N ASN A 501 0.25 -20.76 5.58
CA ASN A 501 0.44 -19.91 4.40
C ASN A 501 0.33 -20.71 3.09
N SER A 502 0.95 -21.89 3.00
CA SER A 502 0.82 -22.74 1.81
C SER A 502 -0.61 -23.26 1.62
N LEU A 503 -1.29 -23.65 2.72
CA LEU A 503 -2.68 -24.10 2.68
C LEU A 503 -3.62 -22.98 2.20
N GLU A 504 -3.45 -21.76 2.70
CA GLU A 504 -4.25 -20.60 2.27
C GLU A 504 -4.09 -20.33 0.76
N ASN A 505 -2.86 -20.33 0.25
CA ASN A 505 -2.62 -20.14 -1.19
C ASN A 505 -3.25 -21.28 -2.03
N ILE A 506 -3.20 -22.52 -1.55
CA ILE A 506 -3.90 -23.65 -2.17
C ILE A 506 -5.42 -23.43 -2.16
N ALA A 507 -5.99 -22.94 -1.06
CA ALA A 507 -7.41 -22.65 -0.97
C ALA A 507 -7.84 -21.54 -1.94
N ARG A 508 -7.01 -20.51 -2.17
CA ARG A 508 -7.26 -19.49 -3.20
C ARG A 508 -7.37 -20.10 -4.59
N ILE A 509 -6.57 -21.12 -4.90
CA ILE A 509 -6.64 -21.85 -6.18
C ILE A 509 -7.92 -22.70 -6.26
N HIS A 510 -8.29 -23.41 -5.19
CA HIS A 510 -9.57 -24.12 -5.14
C HIS A 510 -10.76 -23.16 -5.35
N ARG A 511 -10.71 -21.95 -4.78
CA ARG A 511 -11.72 -20.90 -5.02
C ARG A 511 -11.77 -20.45 -6.48
N ARG A 512 -10.63 -20.24 -7.14
CA ARG A 512 -10.57 -19.94 -8.59
C ARG A 512 -11.10 -21.09 -9.45
N ARG A 513 -11.02 -22.33 -8.96
CA ARG A 513 -11.67 -23.50 -9.57
C ARG A 513 -13.14 -23.66 -9.16
N LEU A 514 -13.74 -22.70 -8.44
CA LEU A 514 -15.11 -22.75 -7.90
C LEU A 514 -15.38 -23.96 -6.96
N LYS A 515 -14.32 -24.50 -6.35
CA LYS A 515 -14.39 -25.59 -5.37
C LYS A 515 -14.40 -25.02 -3.95
N HIS A 516 -15.45 -24.27 -3.64
CA HIS A 516 -15.53 -23.51 -2.39
C HIS A 516 -15.54 -24.41 -1.14
N ASP A 517 -16.15 -25.60 -1.21
CA ASP A 517 -16.17 -26.56 -0.09
C ASP A 517 -14.77 -27.06 0.26
N GLU A 518 -13.98 -27.43 -0.77
CA GLU A 518 -12.58 -27.84 -0.60
C GLU A 518 -11.73 -26.68 -0.06
N ALA A 519 -11.93 -25.47 -0.59
CA ALA A 519 -11.23 -24.27 -0.13
C ALA A 519 -11.52 -23.99 1.35
N LEU A 520 -12.78 -24.12 1.79
CA LEU A 520 -13.18 -23.88 3.17
C LEU A 520 -12.52 -24.87 4.14
N ILE A 521 -12.49 -26.16 3.80
CA ILE A 521 -11.83 -27.20 4.62
C ILE A 521 -10.33 -26.87 4.80
N VAL A 522 -9.66 -26.50 3.70
CA VAL A 522 -8.23 -26.16 3.74
C VAL A 522 -7.99 -24.90 4.56
N LEU A 523 -8.83 -23.87 4.42
CA LEU A 523 -8.74 -22.63 5.21
C LEU A 523 -8.99 -22.86 6.69
N GLN A 524 -9.98 -23.67 7.07
CA GLN A 524 -10.22 -24.02 8.47
C GLN A 524 -9.04 -24.77 9.09
N GLY A 525 -8.39 -25.65 8.31
CA GLY A 525 -7.13 -26.29 8.72
C GLY A 525 -6.00 -25.27 8.93
N ALA A 526 -5.86 -24.29 8.03
CA ALA A 526 -4.89 -23.20 8.17
C ALA A 526 -5.18 -22.31 9.39
N LEU A 527 -6.46 -22.03 9.68
CA LEU A 527 -6.88 -21.24 10.84
C LEU A 527 -6.47 -21.93 12.13
N LYS A 528 -6.77 -23.21 12.26
CA LYS A 528 -6.41 -24.01 13.43
C LYS A 528 -4.90 -24.00 13.68
N ILE A 529 -4.09 -24.17 12.62
CA ILE A 529 -2.62 -24.08 12.74
C ILE A 529 -2.19 -22.71 13.27
N ARG A 530 -2.78 -21.62 12.74
CA ARG A 530 -2.44 -20.26 13.17
C ARG A 530 -2.91 -19.95 14.58
N GLU A 531 -4.07 -20.43 15.01
CA GLU A 531 -4.58 -20.30 16.39
C GLU A 531 -3.73 -21.11 17.39
N GLU A 532 -3.14 -22.23 16.98
CA GLU A 532 -2.21 -23.00 17.81
C GLU A 532 -0.79 -22.39 17.84
N TYR A 533 -0.36 -21.74 16.76
CA TYR A 533 0.99 -21.16 16.63
C TYR A 533 1.10 -19.75 17.21
N TYR A 534 0.07 -18.92 17.03
CA TYR A 534 0.03 -17.53 17.46
C TYR A 534 -0.86 -17.32 18.69
N ASN A 535 -0.79 -16.13 19.29
CA ASN A 535 -1.82 -15.68 20.22
C ASN A 535 -3.10 -15.26 19.47
N ASP A 536 -4.24 -15.20 20.16
CA ASP A 536 -5.60 -15.01 19.60
C ASP A 536 -5.81 -13.75 18.72
N TYR A 537 -4.82 -12.87 18.60
CA TYR A 537 -4.93 -11.58 17.91
C TYR A 537 -3.86 -11.36 16.83
N HIS A 538 -3.24 -12.40 16.27
CA HIS A 538 -2.23 -12.21 15.23
C HIS A 538 -2.81 -11.85 13.85
N VAL A 539 -2.11 -10.99 13.09
CA VAL A 539 -2.55 -10.50 11.76
C VAL A 539 -2.80 -11.65 10.78
N ASP A 540 -1.98 -12.71 10.81
CA ASP A 540 -2.15 -13.86 9.92
C ASP A 540 -3.45 -14.65 10.22
N ILE A 541 -3.97 -14.58 11.46
CA ILE A 541 -5.31 -15.10 11.81
C ILE A 541 -6.37 -14.25 11.11
N ALA A 542 -6.28 -12.92 11.19
CA ALA A 542 -7.22 -12.01 10.53
C ALA A 542 -7.26 -12.21 9.01
N MET A 543 -6.10 -12.38 8.38
CA MET A 543 -5.99 -12.68 6.95
C MET A 543 -6.73 -13.98 6.61
N ASN A 544 -6.56 -15.01 7.43
CA ASN A 544 -7.24 -16.27 7.20
C ASN A 544 -8.75 -16.20 7.42
N LEU A 545 -9.21 -15.50 8.46
CA LEU A 545 -10.63 -15.23 8.71
C LEU A 545 -11.26 -14.47 7.54
N ASN A 546 -10.56 -13.51 6.95
CA ASN A 546 -11.00 -12.81 5.74
C ASN A 546 -11.16 -13.78 4.56
N GLN A 547 -10.19 -14.67 4.33
CA GLN A 547 -10.29 -15.68 3.26
C GLN A 547 -11.43 -16.68 3.49
N ILE A 548 -11.71 -17.05 4.74
CA ILE A 548 -12.87 -17.88 5.11
C ILE A 548 -14.15 -17.12 4.82
N GLY A 549 -14.28 -15.87 5.28
CA GLY A 549 -15.45 -15.03 5.02
C GLY A 549 -15.72 -14.86 3.53
N ASN A 550 -14.67 -14.60 2.73
CA ASN A 550 -14.77 -14.52 1.28
C ASN A 550 -15.20 -15.85 0.64
N THR A 551 -14.72 -17.00 1.15
CA THR A 551 -15.11 -18.32 0.63
C THR A 551 -16.56 -18.68 0.97
N LEU A 552 -17.00 -18.40 2.20
CA LEU A 552 -18.39 -18.56 2.65
C LEU A 552 -19.33 -17.65 1.86
N PHE A 553 -18.87 -16.45 1.52
CA PHE A 553 -19.59 -15.51 0.68
C PHE A 553 -19.92 -16.16 -0.69
N TYR A 554 -18.93 -16.74 -1.38
CA TYR A 554 -19.18 -17.43 -2.66
C TYR A 554 -20.02 -18.71 -2.53
N GLN A 555 -20.10 -19.33 -1.35
CA GLN A 555 -21.02 -20.44 -1.07
C GLN A 555 -22.47 -20.00 -0.83
N GLY A 556 -22.74 -18.70 -0.68
CA GLY A 556 -24.05 -18.14 -0.36
C GLY A 556 -24.42 -18.23 1.13
N ASN A 557 -23.47 -18.52 2.02
CA ASN A 557 -23.74 -18.56 3.47
C ASN A 557 -23.54 -17.17 4.11
N HIS A 558 -24.48 -16.25 3.88
CA HIS A 558 -24.31 -14.83 4.22
C HIS A 558 -24.28 -14.53 5.73
N ASN A 559 -24.88 -15.38 6.57
CA ASN A 559 -24.99 -15.12 8.02
C ASN A 559 -23.65 -15.29 8.75
N ASP A 560 -22.85 -16.28 8.35
CA ASP A 560 -21.57 -16.55 8.99
C ASP A 560 -20.47 -15.58 8.53
N VAL A 561 -20.58 -15.03 7.31
CA VAL A 561 -19.58 -14.14 6.69
C VAL A 561 -19.26 -12.93 7.57
N LEU A 562 -20.28 -12.25 8.11
CA LEU A 562 -20.07 -11.05 8.92
C LEU A 562 -19.33 -11.33 10.23
N ASP A 563 -19.53 -12.50 10.85
CA ASP A 563 -18.82 -12.84 12.09
C ASP A 563 -17.31 -12.97 11.83
N TYR A 564 -16.93 -13.71 10.79
CA TYR A 564 -15.53 -13.86 10.38
C TYR A 564 -14.88 -12.52 9.99
N LEU A 565 -15.57 -11.69 9.20
CA LEU A 565 -15.03 -10.41 8.76
C LEU A 565 -14.92 -9.39 9.90
N ASN A 566 -15.90 -9.35 10.81
CA ASN A 566 -15.84 -8.48 12.00
C ASN A 566 -14.70 -8.90 12.95
N ARG A 567 -14.50 -10.21 13.14
CA ARG A 567 -13.35 -10.72 13.90
C ARG A 567 -12.03 -10.31 13.25
N ALA A 568 -11.89 -10.46 11.92
CA ALA A 568 -10.72 -10.01 11.18
C ALA A 568 -10.45 -8.50 11.35
N MET A 569 -11.49 -7.67 11.17
CA MET A 569 -11.40 -6.22 11.36
C MET A 569 -10.96 -5.86 12.79
N SER A 570 -11.53 -6.50 13.81
CA SER A 570 -11.16 -6.24 15.21
C SER A 570 -9.68 -6.54 15.52
N ILE A 571 -9.08 -7.49 14.79
CA ILE A 571 -7.65 -7.76 14.87
C ILE A 571 -6.88 -6.69 14.12
N TYR A 572 -7.25 -6.36 12.88
CA TYR A 572 -6.56 -5.34 12.09
C TYR A 572 -6.58 -3.96 12.75
N GLU A 573 -7.72 -3.53 13.32
CA GLU A 573 -7.88 -2.26 14.03
C GLU A 573 -6.99 -2.17 15.27
N LYS A 574 -6.64 -3.31 15.88
CA LYS A 574 -5.60 -3.31 16.91
C LYS A 574 -4.25 -2.97 16.28
N TYR A 575 -3.86 -3.63 15.20
CA TYR A 575 -2.50 -3.58 14.64
C TYR A 575 -2.20 -2.34 13.79
N TYR A 576 -3.18 -1.81 13.07
CA TYR A 576 -3.02 -0.76 12.07
C TYR A 576 -3.88 0.46 12.38
N GLN A 577 -3.34 1.67 12.19
CA GLN A 577 -3.99 2.91 12.63
C GLN A 577 -5.12 3.40 11.70
N SER A 578 -5.15 3.03 10.41
CA SER A 578 -6.34 3.18 9.55
C SER A 578 -6.14 2.71 8.11
N ASP A 579 -4.91 2.72 7.58
CA ASP A 579 -4.63 2.60 6.15
C ASP A 579 -3.68 1.44 5.83
N ASN A 580 -4.20 0.21 5.91
CA ASN A 580 -3.44 -0.99 5.56
C ASN A 580 -4.15 -1.81 4.47
N ILE A 581 -3.39 -2.41 3.55
CA ILE A 581 -3.88 -3.28 2.48
C ILE A 581 -4.82 -4.37 2.98
N TYR A 582 -4.55 -4.99 4.13
CA TYR A 582 -5.36 -6.09 4.66
C TYR A 582 -6.76 -5.63 5.09
N ILE A 583 -6.90 -4.35 5.46
CA ILE A 583 -8.19 -3.72 5.74
C ILE A 583 -8.99 -3.53 4.44
N VAL A 584 -8.31 -3.18 3.33
CA VAL A 584 -8.95 -2.98 2.01
C VAL A 584 -9.67 -4.24 1.55
N GLU A 585 -9.02 -5.42 1.59
CA GLU A 585 -9.64 -6.68 1.16
C GLU A 585 -10.87 -7.06 2.01
N THR A 586 -10.79 -6.82 3.32
CA THR A 586 -11.89 -7.14 4.25
C THR A 586 -13.07 -6.22 4.01
N LEU A 587 -12.82 -4.91 3.87
CA LEU A 587 -13.85 -3.92 3.55
C LEU A 587 -14.49 -4.16 2.17
N GLN A 588 -13.72 -4.63 1.19
CA GLN A 588 -14.26 -5.00 -0.13
C GLN A 588 -15.26 -6.15 -0.02
N THR A 589 -14.96 -7.17 0.79
CA THR A 589 -15.89 -8.30 1.01
C THR A 589 -17.15 -7.84 1.75
N ILE A 590 -17.02 -6.96 2.76
CA ILE A 590 -18.16 -6.34 3.46
C ILE A 590 -19.01 -5.52 2.49
N ALA A 591 -18.39 -4.70 1.63
CA ALA A 591 -19.08 -3.87 0.66
C ALA A 591 -19.85 -4.73 -0.36
N TYR A 592 -19.27 -5.84 -0.81
CA TYR A 592 -19.98 -6.78 -1.68
C TYR A 592 -21.23 -7.36 -0.99
N LEU A 593 -21.11 -7.76 0.28
CA LEU A 593 -22.26 -8.27 1.04
C LEU A 593 -23.37 -7.21 1.20
N LEU A 594 -23.01 -5.95 1.44
CA LEU A 594 -23.98 -4.85 1.48
C LEU A 594 -24.69 -4.66 0.14
N CYS A 595 -23.98 -4.83 -0.98
CA CYS A 595 -24.57 -4.78 -2.31
C CYS A 595 -25.62 -5.90 -2.49
N GLN A 596 -25.35 -7.13 -2.03
CA GLN A 596 -26.31 -8.23 -2.05
C GLN A 596 -27.52 -8.02 -1.12
N GLN A 597 -27.39 -7.14 -0.12
CA GLN A 597 -28.49 -6.72 0.75
C GLN A 597 -29.24 -5.48 0.20
N GLU A 598 -28.98 -5.09 -1.05
CA GLU A 598 -29.54 -3.90 -1.71
C GLU A 598 -29.16 -2.56 -1.00
N LYS A 599 -28.13 -2.57 -0.16
CA LYS A 599 -27.60 -1.38 0.55
C LYS A 599 -26.51 -0.69 -0.27
N PHE A 600 -26.89 -0.22 -1.45
CA PHE A 600 -25.96 0.31 -2.45
C PHE A 600 -25.18 1.54 -1.96
N ASP A 601 -25.81 2.47 -1.25
CA ASP A 601 -25.15 3.70 -0.78
C ASP A 601 -24.09 3.44 0.30
N GLU A 602 -24.38 2.55 1.25
CA GLU A 602 -23.41 2.12 2.27
C GLU A 602 -22.22 1.41 1.61
N SER A 603 -22.49 0.50 0.66
CA SER A 603 -21.46 -0.20 -0.11
C SER A 603 -20.58 0.79 -0.89
N PHE A 604 -21.19 1.75 -1.58
CA PHE A 604 -20.49 2.76 -2.38
C PHE A 604 -19.55 3.62 -1.53
N ASN A 605 -19.99 4.05 -0.35
CA ASN A 605 -19.16 4.82 0.59
C ASN A 605 -17.92 4.03 1.05
N ILE A 606 -18.07 2.71 1.31
CA ILE A 606 -16.94 1.84 1.64
C ILE A 606 -16.00 1.71 0.44
N TYR A 607 -16.52 1.48 -0.76
CA TYR A 607 -15.70 1.39 -1.97
C TYR A 607 -14.92 2.69 -2.25
N GLN A 608 -15.52 3.87 -2.00
CA GLN A 608 -14.82 5.16 -2.10
C GLN A 608 -13.72 5.32 -1.05
N ARG A 609 -13.93 4.80 0.18
CA ARG A 609 -12.90 4.79 1.22
C ARG A 609 -11.73 3.90 0.80
N ILE A 610 -11.99 2.67 0.38
CA ILE A 610 -10.90 1.76 -0.04
C ILE A 610 -10.19 2.23 -1.30
N LEU A 611 -10.86 2.90 -2.23
CA LEU A 611 -10.22 3.50 -3.40
C LEU A 611 -9.21 4.58 -3.00
N ARG A 612 -9.56 5.43 -2.03
CA ARG A 612 -8.63 6.44 -1.48
C ARG A 612 -7.43 5.78 -0.79
N MET A 613 -7.67 4.75 0.01
CA MET A 613 -6.60 3.97 0.65
C MET A 613 -5.67 3.35 -0.40
N ALA A 614 -6.22 2.66 -1.40
CA ALA A 614 -5.45 2.00 -2.44
C ALA A 614 -4.64 2.98 -3.28
N ARG A 615 -5.18 4.17 -3.60
CA ARG A 615 -4.44 5.23 -4.33
C ARG A 615 -3.30 5.85 -3.52
N ASN A 616 -3.36 5.79 -2.19
CA ASN A 616 -2.26 6.25 -1.34
C ASN A 616 -1.15 5.19 -1.23
N ILE A 617 -1.48 3.91 -1.38
CA ILE A 617 -0.53 2.80 -1.22
C ILE A 617 0.13 2.44 -2.56
N TYR A 618 -0.65 2.42 -3.65
CA TYR A 618 -0.22 1.88 -4.94
C TYR A 618 -0.04 2.97 -6.02
N PRO A 619 0.89 2.76 -6.98
CA PRO A 619 0.97 3.60 -8.17
C PRO A 619 -0.35 3.67 -8.96
N SER A 620 -0.56 4.80 -9.63
CA SER A 620 -1.70 5.01 -10.54
C SER A 620 -1.65 3.98 -11.67
N GLY A 621 -2.51 2.97 -11.61
CA GLY A 621 -2.50 1.87 -12.58
C GLY A 621 -2.60 0.48 -11.97
N HIS A 622 -2.29 0.32 -10.68
CA HIS A 622 -2.19 -0.99 -10.03
C HIS A 622 -3.48 -1.83 -10.09
N PHE A 623 -3.35 -3.14 -10.27
CA PHE A 623 -4.49 -4.06 -10.48
C PHE A 623 -5.53 -4.04 -9.35
N ILE A 624 -5.11 -3.84 -8.09
CA ILE A 624 -6.03 -3.70 -6.95
C ILE A 624 -7.00 -2.52 -7.16
N ILE A 625 -6.54 -1.43 -7.77
CA ILE A 625 -7.40 -0.29 -8.10
C ILE A 625 -8.42 -0.72 -9.16
N ALA A 626 -8.03 -1.54 -10.14
CA ALA A 626 -8.96 -2.05 -11.15
C ALA A 626 -10.07 -2.93 -10.54
N GLU A 627 -9.75 -3.80 -9.58
CA GLU A 627 -10.74 -4.59 -8.85
C GLU A 627 -11.71 -3.71 -8.04
N ILE A 628 -11.20 -2.66 -7.39
CA ILE A 628 -12.03 -1.69 -6.66
C ILE A 628 -12.96 -0.93 -7.62
N LEU A 629 -12.47 -0.51 -8.78
CA LEU A 629 -13.28 0.15 -9.82
C LEU A 629 -14.36 -0.79 -10.35
N HIS A 630 -14.06 -2.08 -10.55
CA HIS A 630 -15.05 -3.10 -10.90
C HIS A 630 -16.14 -3.22 -9.84
N GLY A 631 -15.77 -3.22 -8.56
CA GLY A 631 -16.72 -3.19 -7.44
C GLY A 631 -17.66 -1.97 -7.47
N ILE A 632 -17.09 -0.77 -7.70
CA ILE A 632 -17.89 0.46 -7.85
C ILE A 632 -18.82 0.38 -9.06
N ALA A 633 -18.32 -0.15 -10.18
CA ALA A 633 -19.09 -0.31 -11.41
C ALA A 633 -20.27 -1.28 -11.23
N ASN A 634 -20.11 -2.36 -10.45
CA ASN A 634 -21.21 -3.25 -10.10
C ASN A 634 -22.32 -2.48 -9.35
N ILE A 635 -21.95 -1.65 -8.37
CA ILE A 635 -22.93 -0.86 -7.60
C ILE A 635 -23.64 0.14 -8.51
N ARG A 636 -22.91 0.83 -9.38
CA ARG A 636 -23.50 1.76 -10.36
C ARG A 636 -24.46 1.06 -11.30
N ASN A 637 -24.16 -0.18 -11.72
CA ASN A 637 -25.06 -0.98 -12.53
C ASN A 637 -26.37 -1.30 -11.79
N GLU A 638 -26.28 -1.75 -10.53
CA GLU A 638 -27.47 -2.03 -9.71
C GLU A 638 -28.31 -0.77 -9.43
N GLN A 639 -27.67 0.41 -9.36
CA GLN A 639 -28.35 1.71 -9.27
C GLN A 639 -28.98 2.18 -10.60
N GLY A 640 -28.81 1.43 -11.71
CA GLY A 640 -29.29 1.80 -13.05
C GLY A 640 -28.42 2.84 -13.77
N MET A 641 -27.25 3.19 -13.22
CA MET A 641 -26.29 4.15 -13.79
C MET A 641 -25.37 3.46 -14.80
N TYR A 642 -25.96 2.96 -15.88
CA TYR A 642 -25.28 2.06 -16.84
C TYR A 642 -24.08 2.70 -17.56
N ASP A 643 -24.15 3.97 -17.95
CA ASP A 643 -23.04 4.66 -18.63
C ASP A 643 -21.81 4.84 -17.72
N GLU A 644 -22.04 5.21 -16.46
CA GLU A 644 -20.96 5.31 -15.47
C GLU A 644 -20.35 3.94 -15.19
N SER A 645 -21.20 2.91 -15.04
CA SER A 645 -20.76 1.53 -14.83
C SER A 645 -19.87 1.04 -15.98
N LEU A 646 -20.30 1.24 -17.24
CA LEU A 646 -19.51 0.86 -18.43
C LEU A 646 -18.17 1.57 -18.48
N LYS A 647 -18.13 2.89 -18.21
CA LYS A 647 -16.88 3.67 -18.17
C LYS A 647 -15.91 3.09 -17.13
N LEU A 648 -16.41 2.76 -15.94
CA LEU A 648 -15.59 2.20 -14.86
C LEU A 648 -15.09 0.78 -15.18
N TYR A 649 -15.93 -0.07 -15.77
CA TYR A 649 -15.47 -1.40 -16.22
C TYR A 649 -14.41 -1.31 -17.31
N GLN A 650 -14.57 -0.42 -18.28
CA GLN A 650 -13.57 -0.20 -19.33
C GLN A 650 -12.25 0.28 -18.73
N GLN A 651 -12.29 1.21 -17.77
CA GLN A 651 -11.10 1.62 -17.02
C GLN A 651 -10.45 0.43 -16.29
N ALA A 652 -11.23 -0.42 -15.63
CA ALA A 652 -10.72 -1.61 -14.96
C ALA A 652 -10.06 -2.61 -15.94
N VAL A 653 -10.65 -2.80 -17.13
CA VAL A 653 -10.07 -3.62 -18.21
C VAL A 653 -8.75 -3.04 -18.68
N THR A 654 -8.70 -1.74 -19.03
CA THR A 654 -7.48 -1.08 -19.51
C THR A 654 -6.37 -1.15 -18.46
N MET A 655 -6.67 -0.88 -17.19
CA MET A 655 -5.69 -0.99 -16.11
C MET A 655 -5.18 -2.42 -15.93
N SER A 656 -6.07 -3.40 -15.98
CA SER A 656 -5.72 -4.81 -15.82
C SER A 656 -4.86 -5.33 -16.97
N MET A 657 -5.10 -4.87 -18.20
CA MET A 657 -4.28 -5.23 -19.37
C MET A 657 -2.84 -4.70 -19.29
N ASN A 658 -2.57 -3.67 -18.46
CA ASN A 658 -1.21 -3.17 -18.26
C ASN A 658 -0.38 -4.05 -17.31
N TYR A 659 -1.02 -4.88 -16.48
CA TYR A 659 -0.34 -5.71 -15.47
C TYR A 659 -0.42 -7.20 -15.80
N TYR A 660 -1.57 -7.66 -16.25
CA TYR A 660 -1.79 -9.06 -16.54
C TYR A 660 -1.48 -9.41 -17.99
N SER A 661 -1.30 -10.72 -18.24
CA SER A 661 -1.48 -11.25 -19.59
C SER A 661 -2.85 -10.82 -20.12
N PRO A 662 -2.98 -10.44 -21.41
CA PRO A 662 -4.26 -10.03 -22.00
C PRO A 662 -5.39 -11.03 -21.78
N ALA A 663 -5.05 -12.31 -21.55
CA ALA A 663 -5.99 -13.40 -21.33
C ALA A 663 -6.40 -13.64 -19.86
N HIS A 664 -6.00 -12.80 -18.90
CA HIS A 664 -6.22 -13.09 -17.47
C HIS A 664 -7.70 -13.20 -17.08
N LEU A 665 -7.99 -14.12 -16.15
CA LEU A 665 -9.36 -14.46 -15.75
C LEU A 665 -10.16 -13.27 -15.19
N ASP A 666 -9.50 -12.30 -14.53
CA ASP A 666 -10.19 -11.11 -14.04
C ASP A 666 -10.63 -10.18 -15.18
N ILE A 667 -9.84 -10.08 -16.27
CA ILE A 667 -10.25 -9.36 -17.49
C ILE A 667 -11.49 -10.03 -18.10
N VAL A 668 -11.51 -11.37 -18.15
CA VAL A 668 -12.69 -12.13 -18.60
C VAL A 668 -13.92 -11.77 -17.76
N CYS A 669 -13.79 -11.70 -16.43
CA CYS A 669 -14.88 -11.33 -15.54
C CYS A 669 -15.39 -9.90 -15.80
N PHE A 670 -14.48 -8.96 -16.08
CA PHE A 670 -14.86 -7.58 -16.40
C PHE A 670 -15.57 -7.49 -17.75
N LEU A 671 -15.12 -8.24 -18.77
CA LEU A 671 -15.80 -8.34 -20.07
C LEU A 671 -17.19 -8.94 -19.95
N ILE A 672 -17.36 -9.97 -19.13
CA ILE A 672 -18.68 -10.55 -18.82
C ILE A 672 -19.58 -9.50 -18.14
N SER A 673 -19.03 -8.71 -17.23
CA SER A 673 -19.79 -7.65 -16.55
C SER A 673 -20.21 -6.54 -17.51
N ILE A 674 -19.35 -6.16 -18.45
CA ILE A 674 -19.70 -5.25 -19.56
C ILE A 674 -20.83 -5.84 -20.39
N GLY A 675 -20.73 -7.12 -20.76
CA GLY A 675 -21.78 -7.82 -21.51
C GLY A 675 -23.12 -7.85 -20.79
N ASP A 676 -23.10 -7.99 -19.46
CA ASP A 676 -24.31 -7.96 -18.64
C ASP A 676 -24.99 -6.60 -18.68
N VAL A 677 -24.22 -5.51 -18.56
CA VAL A 677 -24.77 -4.14 -18.69
C VAL A 677 -25.31 -3.88 -20.09
N GLN A 678 -24.59 -4.33 -21.12
CA GLN A 678 -25.04 -4.18 -22.51
C GLN A 678 -26.34 -4.93 -22.76
N LEU A 679 -26.45 -6.17 -22.28
CA LEU A 679 -27.65 -7.00 -22.47
C LEU A 679 -28.85 -6.48 -21.66
N HIS A 680 -28.68 -6.23 -20.37
CA HIS A 680 -29.80 -5.97 -19.46
C HIS A 680 -30.09 -4.49 -19.23
N GLY A 681 -29.07 -3.63 -19.18
CA GLY A 681 -29.23 -2.20 -18.94
C GLY A 681 -29.45 -1.40 -20.22
N LYS A 682 -28.60 -1.62 -21.23
CA LYS A 682 -28.66 -0.90 -22.52
C LYS A 682 -29.49 -1.60 -23.58
N VAL A 683 -29.79 -2.88 -23.41
CA VAL A 683 -30.51 -3.72 -24.40
C VAL A 683 -29.80 -3.71 -25.77
N ASN A 684 -28.46 -3.67 -25.74
CA ASN A 684 -27.61 -3.73 -26.91
C ASN A 684 -27.07 -5.16 -27.10
N TYR A 685 -27.81 -5.95 -27.88
CA TYR A 685 -27.48 -7.35 -28.10
C TYR A 685 -26.21 -7.57 -28.93
N GLU A 686 -25.86 -6.63 -29.80
CA GLU A 686 -24.67 -6.74 -30.67
C GLU A 686 -23.39 -6.59 -29.84
N GLU A 687 -23.30 -5.51 -29.06
CA GLU A 687 -22.15 -5.28 -28.18
C GLU A 687 -22.05 -6.35 -27.08
N ALA A 688 -23.19 -6.80 -26.52
CA ALA A 688 -23.19 -7.90 -25.56
C ALA A 688 -22.62 -9.20 -26.16
N LEU A 689 -23.03 -9.55 -27.38
CA LEU A 689 -22.54 -10.75 -28.07
C LEU A 689 -21.04 -10.65 -28.36
N GLU A 690 -20.56 -9.48 -28.78
CA GLU A 690 -19.15 -9.24 -29.07
C GLU A 690 -18.29 -9.49 -27.84
N VAL A 691 -18.60 -8.86 -26.70
CA VAL A 691 -17.79 -9.00 -25.48
C VAL A 691 -17.88 -10.40 -24.87
N TYR A 692 -19.03 -11.08 -24.93
CA TYR A 692 -19.12 -12.48 -24.51
C TYR A 692 -18.32 -13.40 -25.43
N GLN A 693 -18.29 -13.15 -26.74
CA GLN A 693 -17.48 -13.95 -27.66
C GLN A 693 -15.99 -13.75 -27.42
N GLN A 694 -15.56 -12.52 -27.13
CA GLN A 694 -14.19 -12.23 -26.72
C GLN A 694 -13.82 -13.00 -25.44
N ALA A 695 -14.65 -12.89 -24.39
CA ALA A 695 -14.47 -13.61 -23.13
C ALA A 695 -14.43 -15.14 -23.32
N LEU A 696 -15.34 -15.70 -24.13
CA LEU A 696 -15.38 -17.14 -24.42
C LEU A 696 -14.13 -17.61 -25.15
N THR A 697 -13.65 -16.84 -26.15
CA THR A 697 -12.43 -17.17 -26.91
C THR A 697 -11.21 -17.20 -25.99
N MET A 698 -11.11 -16.26 -25.05
CA MET A 698 -10.05 -16.23 -24.05
C MET A 698 -10.11 -17.48 -23.14
N LEU A 699 -11.30 -17.82 -22.63
CA LEU A 699 -11.49 -18.98 -21.78
C LEU A 699 -11.16 -20.30 -22.50
N GLU A 700 -11.63 -20.51 -23.72
CA GLU A 700 -11.37 -21.72 -24.50
C GLU A 700 -9.88 -21.88 -24.86
N THR A 701 -9.19 -20.77 -25.10
CA THR A 701 -7.77 -20.78 -25.50
C THR A 701 -6.82 -20.97 -24.32
N TYR A 702 -7.04 -20.24 -23.21
CA TYR A 702 -6.08 -20.15 -22.11
C TYR A 702 -6.51 -20.92 -20.86
N TYR A 703 -7.81 -21.22 -20.71
CA TYR A 703 -8.37 -21.91 -19.55
C TYR A 703 -9.27 -23.09 -19.94
N PRO A 704 -8.82 -24.04 -20.77
CA PRO A 704 -9.66 -25.15 -21.26
C PRO A 704 -10.14 -26.09 -20.13
N SER A 705 -9.45 -26.11 -18.98
CA SER A 705 -9.85 -26.86 -17.79
C SER A 705 -10.86 -26.12 -16.89
N TYR A 706 -11.18 -24.87 -17.18
CA TYR A 706 -12.11 -24.02 -16.41
C TYR A 706 -13.53 -24.11 -16.99
N SER A 707 -14.03 -25.34 -17.14
CA SER A 707 -15.33 -25.68 -17.74
C SER A 707 -16.50 -24.86 -17.20
N SER A 708 -16.46 -24.49 -15.92
CA SER A 708 -17.52 -23.69 -15.29
C SER A 708 -17.58 -22.25 -15.78
N TYR A 709 -16.44 -21.59 -16.02
CA TYR A 709 -16.41 -20.23 -16.58
C TYR A 709 -16.84 -20.24 -18.05
N ILE A 710 -16.36 -21.23 -18.82
CA ILE A 710 -16.80 -21.47 -20.21
C ILE A 710 -18.32 -21.64 -20.25
N ALA A 711 -18.88 -22.50 -19.38
CA ALA A 711 -20.31 -22.71 -19.30
C ALA A 711 -21.09 -21.45 -18.92
N ASN A 712 -20.59 -20.64 -17.99
CA ASN A 712 -21.23 -19.38 -17.62
C ASN A 712 -21.29 -18.42 -18.82
N CYS A 713 -20.17 -18.27 -19.54
CA CYS A 713 -20.11 -17.43 -20.73
C CYS A 713 -21.04 -17.95 -21.84
N LEU A 714 -21.05 -19.25 -22.12
CA LEU A 714 -21.98 -19.88 -23.07
C LEU A 714 -23.45 -19.65 -22.69
N ASN A 715 -23.79 -19.76 -21.40
CA ASN A 715 -25.15 -19.50 -20.92
C ASN A 715 -25.54 -18.03 -21.14
N ARG A 716 -24.63 -17.07 -20.88
CA ARG A 716 -24.87 -15.65 -21.18
C ARG A 716 -25.03 -15.38 -22.67
N THR A 717 -24.20 -15.99 -23.53
CA THR A 717 -24.38 -15.94 -24.99
C THR A 717 -25.74 -16.52 -25.42
N GLY A 718 -26.16 -17.63 -24.81
CA GLY A 718 -27.49 -18.21 -25.02
C GLY A 718 -28.63 -17.25 -24.62
N ASN A 719 -28.45 -16.49 -23.52
CA ASN A 719 -29.41 -15.46 -23.10
C ASN A 719 -29.56 -14.34 -24.13
N VAL A 720 -28.46 -13.88 -24.74
CA VAL A 720 -28.51 -12.90 -25.84
C VAL A 720 -29.33 -13.46 -27.01
N LYS A 721 -29.04 -14.69 -27.43
CA LYS A 721 -29.75 -15.36 -28.53
C LYS A 721 -31.23 -15.55 -28.25
N LYS A 722 -31.57 -15.93 -27.02
CA LYS A 722 -32.97 -16.02 -26.55
C LYS A 722 -33.66 -14.67 -26.59
N ALA A 723 -33.00 -13.59 -26.15
CA ALA A 723 -33.55 -12.23 -26.20
C ALA A 723 -33.77 -11.74 -27.65
N GLN A 724 -32.95 -12.21 -28.59
CA GLN A 724 -33.13 -12.01 -30.03
C GLN A 724 -34.20 -12.94 -30.65
N ASN A 725 -34.90 -13.76 -29.86
CA ASN A 725 -35.84 -14.80 -30.30
C ASN A 725 -35.22 -15.91 -31.18
N GLN A 726 -33.90 -16.09 -31.14
CA GLN A 726 -33.16 -17.15 -31.84
C GLN A 726 -33.09 -18.41 -30.97
N ASN A 727 -34.24 -19.02 -30.68
CA ASN A 727 -34.37 -20.11 -29.69
C ASN A 727 -33.53 -21.36 -30.01
N ASN A 728 -33.36 -21.71 -31.29
CA ASN A 728 -32.55 -22.88 -31.67
C ASN A 728 -31.05 -22.65 -31.43
N GLU A 729 -30.55 -21.45 -31.72
CA GLU A 729 -29.16 -21.07 -31.41
C GLU A 729 -28.95 -20.98 -29.90
N ALA A 730 -29.91 -20.41 -29.16
CA ALA A 730 -29.87 -20.37 -27.70
C ALA A 730 -29.79 -21.78 -27.08
N LEU A 731 -30.58 -22.74 -27.60
CA LEU A 731 -30.50 -24.14 -27.18
C LEU A 731 -29.14 -24.78 -27.44
N ASP A 732 -28.48 -24.49 -28.57
CA ASP A 732 -27.12 -24.98 -28.83
C ASP A 732 -26.15 -24.51 -27.75
N TYR A 733 -26.14 -23.20 -27.46
CA TYR A 733 -25.30 -22.62 -26.41
C TYR A 733 -25.63 -23.19 -25.03
N TYR A 734 -26.90 -23.30 -24.65
CA TYR A 734 -27.28 -23.85 -23.35
C TYR A 734 -26.94 -25.34 -23.21
N ASN A 735 -27.09 -26.14 -24.25
CA ASN A 735 -26.72 -27.56 -24.22
C ASN A 735 -25.20 -27.74 -24.11
N ARG A 736 -24.42 -26.92 -24.81
CA ARG A 736 -22.95 -26.87 -24.64
C ARG A 736 -22.58 -26.48 -23.22
N ALA A 737 -23.21 -25.43 -22.67
CA ALA A 737 -22.99 -24.99 -21.30
C ALA A 737 -23.32 -26.09 -20.29
N LEU A 738 -24.48 -26.74 -20.43
CA LEU A 738 -24.92 -27.82 -19.54
C LEU A 738 -23.94 -28.98 -19.55
N LYS A 739 -23.45 -29.38 -20.73
CA LYS A 739 -22.44 -30.43 -20.87
C LYS A 739 -21.17 -30.11 -20.07
N PHE A 740 -20.62 -28.90 -20.25
CA PHE A 740 -19.45 -28.46 -19.48
C PHE A 740 -19.70 -28.44 -17.96
N GLN A 741 -20.92 -28.07 -17.53
CA GLN A 741 -21.27 -28.10 -16.11
C GLN A 741 -21.41 -29.53 -15.58
N GLU A 742 -21.99 -30.46 -16.34
CA GLU A 742 -22.15 -31.86 -15.95
C GLU A 742 -20.82 -32.64 -15.95
N ASP A 743 -19.84 -32.22 -16.77
CA ASP A 743 -18.48 -32.77 -16.73
C ASP A 743 -17.73 -32.36 -15.44
N TYR A 744 -18.11 -31.24 -14.82
CA TYR A 744 -17.40 -30.66 -13.67
C TYR A 744 -18.11 -30.84 -12.32
N PHE A 745 -19.44 -30.74 -12.33
CA PHE A 745 -20.27 -30.79 -11.14
C PHE A 745 -21.04 -32.12 -11.05
N SER A 746 -21.37 -32.51 -9.82
CA SER A 746 -22.32 -33.62 -9.62
C SER A 746 -23.68 -33.28 -10.23
N SER A 747 -24.41 -34.31 -10.64
CA SER A 747 -25.72 -34.16 -11.33
C SER A 747 -26.79 -33.39 -10.54
N ASP A 748 -26.60 -33.25 -9.24
CA ASP A 748 -27.45 -32.57 -8.26
C ASP A 748 -26.90 -31.19 -7.82
N HIS A 749 -25.85 -30.70 -8.46
CA HIS A 749 -25.22 -29.44 -8.08
C HIS A 749 -26.05 -28.21 -8.46
N ILE A 750 -26.10 -27.23 -7.55
CA ILE A 750 -26.96 -26.05 -7.69
C ILE A 750 -26.63 -25.18 -8.91
N GLN A 751 -25.38 -25.17 -9.37
CA GLN A 751 -24.93 -24.39 -10.53
C GLN A 751 -25.49 -24.88 -11.88
N LEU A 752 -26.06 -26.09 -11.92
CA LEU A 752 -26.77 -26.59 -13.11
C LEU A 752 -28.12 -25.90 -13.31
N THR A 753 -28.71 -25.38 -12.22
CA THR A 753 -30.12 -24.95 -12.22
C THR A 753 -30.43 -23.79 -13.17
N PRO A 754 -29.60 -22.75 -13.34
CA PRO A 754 -29.91 -21.65 -14.27
C PRO A 754 -29.97 -22.14 -15.73
N THR A 755 -28.99 -22.94 -16.16
CA THR A 755 -28.92 -23.48 -17.53
C THR A 755 -30.09 -24.41 -17.83
N ILE A 756 -30.41 -25.33 -16.90
CA ILE A 756 -31.55 -26.24 -17.06
C ILE A 756 -32.87 -25.45 -17.12
N THR A 757 -33.03 -24.42 -16.28
CA THR A 757 -34.21 -23.54 -16.29
C THR A 757 -34.35 -22.82 -17.64
N ASN A 758 -33.23 -22.36 -18.22
CA ASN A 758 -33.23 -21.70 -19.53
C ASN A 758 -33.64 -22.63 -20.67
N ILE A 759 -33.15 -23.87 -20.69
CA ILE A 759 -33.55 -24.90 -21.65
C ILE A 759 -35.04 -25.23 -21.49
N ALA A 760 -35.48 -25.49 -20.25
CA ALA A 760 -36.87 -25.77 -19.93
C ALA A 760 -37.81 -24.64 -20.39
N HIS A 761 -37.38 -23.39 -20.24
CA HIS A 761 -38.13 -22.23 -20.70
C HIS A 761 -38.27 -22.20 -22.23
N ILE A 762 -37.23 -22.56 -22.99
CA ILE A 762 -37.34 -22.63 -24.45
C ILE A 762 -38.32 -23.73 -24.86
N PHE A 763 -38.22 -24.92 -24.26
CA PHE A 763 -39.16 -26.01 -24.54
C PHE A 763 -40.61 -25.63 -24.23
N LEU A 764 -40.86 -24.92 -23.13
CA LEU A 764 -42.18 -24.36 -22.83
C LEU A 764 -42.66 -23.45 -23.96
N THR A 765 -41.83 -22.51 -24.42
CA THR A 765 -42.20 -21.59 -25.52
C THR A 765 -42.38 -22.27 -26.88
N GLN A 766 -41.76 -23.44 -27.08
CA GLN A 766 -41.90 -24.24 -28.30
C GLN A 766 -43.10 -25.21 -28.25
N GLY A 767 -43.80 -25.32 -27.12
CA GLY A 767 -44.90 -26.27 -26.92
C GLY A 767 -44.46 -27.68 -26.49
N ASN A 768 -43.16 -27.90 -26.24
CA ASN A 768 -42.61 -29.17 -25.77
C ASN A 768 -42.78 -29.29 -24.25
N TYR A 769 -44.02 -29.39 -23.79
CA TYR A 769 -44.34 -29.30 -22.37
C TYR A 769 -43.85 -30.48 -21.53
N ASP A 770 -43.78 -31.69 -22.09
CA ASP A 770 -43.27 -32.87 -21.38
C ASP A 770 -41.79 -32.70 -21.03
N ASP A 771 -40.95 -32.33 -22.01
CA ASP A 771 -39.52 -32.10 -21.78
C ASP A 771 -39.27 -30.92 -20.84
N SER A 772 -40.08 -29.86 -20.96
CA SER A 772 -40.02 -28.70 -20.06
C SER A 772 -40.31 -29.08 -18.60
N LEU A 773 -41.35 -29.89 -18.37
CA LEU A 773 -41.75 -30.34 -17.04
C LEU A 773 -40.65 -31.18 -16.38
N VAL A 774 -40.07 -32.14 -17.12
CA VAL A 774 -38.97 -32.99 -16.61
C VAL A 774 -37.77 -32.14 -16.15
N LEU A 775 -37.42 -31.11 -16.92
CA LEU A 775 -36.30 -30.23 -16.57
C LEU A 775 -36.62 -29.32 -15.37
N TYR A 776 -37.83 -28.76 -15.27
CA TYR A 776 -38.23 -27.97 -14.11
C TYR A 776 -38.36 -28.80 -12.83
N GLU A 777 -38.81 -30.05 -12.91
CA GLU A 777 -38.83 -30.98 -11.77
C GLU A 777 -37.40 -31.32 -11.32
N ARG A 778 -36.47 -31.54 -12.25
CA ARG A 778 -35.04 -31.70 -11.93
C ARG A 778 -34.52 -30.50 -11.15
N VAL A 779 -34.82 -29.27 -11.59
CA VAL A 779 -34.41 -28.04 -10.88
C VAL A 779 -35.05 -27.93 -9.50
N LEU A 780 -36.33 -28.26 -9.37
CA LEU A 780 -37.03 -28.28 -8.08
C LEU A 780 -36.34 -29.22 -7.08
N LYS A 781 -36.04 -30.46 -7.51
CA LYS A 781 -35.36 -31.45 -6.67
C LYS A 781 -33.98 -31.00 -6.21
N ILE A 782 -33.19 -30.42 -7.12
CA ILE A 782 -31.86 -29.86 -6.78
C ILE A 782 -31.99 -28.77 -5.71
N ARG A 783 -32.94 -27.84 -5.88
CA ARG A 783 -33.15 -26.73 -4.93
C ARG A 783 -33.67 -27.21 -3.58
N GLN A 784 -34.58 -28.19 -3.54
CA GLN A 784 -35.09 -28.79 -2.30
C GLN A 784 -33.99 -29.52 -1.51
N ASN A 785 -33.02 -30.12 -2.18
CA ASN A 785 -31.90 -30.77 -1.52
C ASN A 785 -30.89 -29.78 -0.91
N LYS A 786 -30.74 -28.59 -1.52
CA LYS A 786 -29.71 -27.61 -1.14
C LYS A 786 -30.20 -26.53 -0.18
N TYR A 787 -31.45 -26.10 -0.34
CA TYR A 787 -32.00 -24.96 0.41
C TYR A 787 -33.03 -25.40 1.46
N PRO A 788 -33.20 -24.62 2.54
CA PRO A 788 -34.34 -24.75 3.44
C PRO A 788 -35.68 -24.64 2.69
N SER A 789 -36.72 -25.26 3.23
CA SER A 789 -38.03 -25.40 2.56
C SER A 789 -38.74 -24.06 2.26
N ASP A 790 -38.38 -22.98 2.95
CA ASP A 790 -38.93 -21.63 2.81
C ASP A 790 -38.14 -20.74 1.84
N HIS A 791 -37.09 -21.26 1.19
CA HIS A 791 -36.25 -20.49 0.30
C HIS A 791 -36.98 -20.05 -0.98
N VAL A 792 -36.90 -18.77 -1.35
CA VAL A 792 -37.62 -18.15 -2.49
C VAL A 792 -37.41 -18.88 -3.83
N PHE A 793 -36.21 -19.40 -4.07
CA PHE A 793 -35.93 -20.18 -5.29
C PHE A 793 -36.71 -21.49 -5.41
N ILE A 794 -37.17 -22.09 -4.30
CA ILE A 794 -38.08 -23.25 -4.35
C ILE A 794 -39.46 -22.78 -4.85
N SER A 795 -39.94 -21.63 -4.37
CA SER A 795 -41.20 -21.02 -4.84
C SER A 795 -41.17 -20.71 -6.34
N TYR A 796 -40.05 -20.19 -6.87
CA TYR A 796 -39.91 -20.00 -8.32
C TYR A 796 -39.96 -21.31 -9.11
N SER A 797 -39.38 -22.39 -8.58
CA SER A 797 -39.47 -23.71 -9.22
C SER A 797 -40.91 -24.23 -9.20
N PHE A 798 -41.63 -24.07 -8.10
CA PHE A 798 -43.04 -24.44 -8.03
C PHE A 798 -43.87 -23.67 -9.07
N ASN A 799 -43.71 -22.34 -9.14
CA ASN A 799 -44.38 -21.51 -10.14
C ASN A 799 -44.06 -21.92 -11.59
N ASN A 800 -42.80 -22.28 -11.88
CA ASN A 800 -42.41 -22.74 -13.21
C ASN A 800 -43.11 -24.06 -13.58
N ASN A 801 -43.16 -25.03 -12.67
CA ASN A 801 -43.87 -26.30 -12.89
C ASN A 801 -45.38 -26.08 -13.05
N ALA A 802 -46.00 -25.27 -12.18
CA ALA A 802 -47.41 -24.89 -12.28
C ALA A 802 -47.74 -24.27 -13.65
N ARG A 803 -46.85 -23.40 -14.15
CA ARG A 803 -47.01 -22.77 -15.46
C ARG A 803 -47.01 -23.81 -16.59
N VAL A 804 -46.10 -24.79 -16.59
CA VAL A 804 -46.10 -25.85 -17.62
C VAL A 804 -47.38 -26.69 -17.54
N LEU A 805 -47.81 -27.09 -16.35
CA LEU A 805 -49.03 -27.88 -16.15
C LEU A 805 -50.28 -27.14 -16.62
N LYS A 806 -50.34 -25.82 -16.38
CA LYS A 806 -51.40 -24.95 -16.89
C LYS A 806 -51.43 -24.94 -18.43
N GLU A 807 -50.28 -24.78 -19.09
CA GLU A 807 -50.20 -24.82 -20.57
C GLU A 807 -50.55 -26.20 -21.14
N LYS A 808 -50.37 -27.28 -20.37
CA LYS A 808 -50.86 -28.64 -20.68
C LYS A 808 -52.35 -28.85 -20.41
N ASN A 809 -53.07 -27.87 -19.87
CA ASN A 809 -54.44 -27.98 -19.36
C ASN A 809 -54.62 -28.98 -18.20
N ASN A 810 -53.55 -29.27 -17.44
CA ASN A 810 -53.63 -30.08 -16.21
C ASN A 810 -53.81 -29.17 -14.99
N PHE A 811 -55.01 -28.61 -14.85
CA PHE A 811 -55.29 -27.58 -13.85
C PHE A 811 -55.24 -28.11 -12.41
N ASP A 812 -55.64 -29.35 -12.17
CA ASP A 812 -55.67 -29.93 -10.81
C ASP A 812 -54.25 -30.07 -10.22
N GLU A 813 -53.29 -30.57 -11.01
CA GLU A 813 -51.89 -30.62 -10.59
C GLU A 813 -51.26 -29.22 -10.55
N ALA A 814 -51.59 -28.33 -11.49
CA ALA A 814 -51.09 -26.96 -11.48
C ALA A 814 -51.46 -26.21 -10.18
N ILE A 815 -52.67 -26.44 -9.64
CA ILE A 815 -53.12 -25.89 -8.37
C ILE A 815 -52.33 -26.43 -7.19
N GLN A 816 -51.87 -27.69 -7.21
CA GLN A 816 -51.05 -28.24 -6.12
C GLN A 816 -49.65 -27.61 -6.07
N PHE A 817 -49.13 -27.18 -7.22
CA PHE A 817 -47.87 -26.46 -7.31
C PHE A 817 -48.00 -24.96 -7.01
N HIS A 818 -49.21 -24.40 -7.00
CA HIS A 818 -49.46 -22.98 -6.72
C HIS A 818 -49.78 -22.77 -5.24
#